data_AF-A0A1M7JKN8-F1
#
_entry.id   AF-A0A1M7JKN8-F1
#
_cell.length_a   1.000
_cell.length_b   1.000
_cell.length_c   1.000
_cell.angle_alpha   90.00
_cell.angle_beta   90.00
_cell.angle_gamma   90.00
#
_symmetry.space_group_name_H-M   'P 1'
#
loop_
_entity.id
_entity.type
_entity.pdbx_description
1 polymer ?
#
loop_
_entity_poly.entity_id
_entity_poly.type
_entity_poly.pdbx_seq_one_letter_code
_entity_poly.pdbx_strand_id
1 'polypeptide(L)'
;MKFFARLVSLALWAVLPAVGAGLDVAEYQAYVDSLLPEVSFGLSVRSVNTGKELANINGNELFTPASTMKTLSTATALHFLPLDYEPETKFSLMGAQEGNVFRGTLNVRGEGDPNISARYYTDPLMWLYGIADSIKALGIDTLRGRLVLDTSYYQPPWKPEHWRSDFYDFWYGAEVTPLQFNDNSAVVRIRPGVNEGDTVRVSVLPDVGYVRVVNKLITTKAPLNKRGRKMRLKWNRSLDPVEPVVTVEGEFDIDSDSSQFVIPVRGGIGYFRAAMLTALRDRGVAFREDTTAPANPLVKQYAFSTAPLLSMLDEINQRSQNLHAETLFRNAAAREFGVGSVETGKMLERRFLAAIGVDSSGFEVYDGCGLAPKNKLKPSAESQMLAAMARHPKHEYYINSFASPKIGSGSKRMYTLQYPWATRFKTGYIAEVHGLAGYIFAQGDTLAVAMYLNKTGKNKDGDCKDVMDTLWVKLVEWANEGFPSLVRMKDMWIAAQGVKGLDARLEYFSKKLQGTPYRLGPMGEGTLDPIEPKPLVYLDSVDCVTFLEHTLAMALAPSEDSLFNVLQKIRYLGGEISYRTRKHYLLADWVGEGMFARVLPVEGDTVISRTLPKKDFFKAKRMKYLVDGKEADDPQVEIRYLPYDKALEWAKVPHSDSLKVLGVAFVAKSEKIDATHTGFVVLNPGEAPRLRHASSQKKRVVDQPFAEYLVSRKGKLPGITLFEFIAP
;
A
#
# COMPACT_ATOMS: atom_id res chain seq x y z
N MET A 1 -1.17 55.87 55.14
CA MET A 1 0.20 55.44 54.76
C MET A 1 0.07 54.67 53.46
N LYS A 2 0.40 55.26 52.29
CA LYS A 2 1.74 55.24 51.61
C LYS A 2 2.20 53.80 51.28
N PHE A 3 2.70 53.37 50.12
CA PHE A 3 3.04 53.95 48.80
C PHE A 3 3.41 52.78 47.81
N PHE A 4 3.48 53.08 46.52
CA PHE A 4 4.02 52.33 45.35
C PHE A 4 5.40 51.65 45.50
N ALA A 5 5.71 50.60 44.69
CA ALA A 5 6.67 50.66 43.55
C ALA A 5 7.21 49.29 43.03
N ARG A 6 7.41 49.24 41.70
CA ARG A 6 8.02 48.18 40.84
C ARG A 6 9.55 48.09 41.01
N LEU A 7 10.18 46.94 40.69
CA LEU A 7 11.14 46.80 39.57
C LEU A 7 11.70 45.38 39.33
N VAL A 8 11.67 45.04 38.05
CA VAL A 8 12.23 43.95 37.24
C VAL A 8 13.72 43.64 37.48
N SER A 9 14.09 42.36 37.39
CA SER A 9 15.34 41.95 36.71
C SER A 9 15.12 40.63 35.95
N LEU A 10 15.35 40.72 34.63
CA LEU A 10 15.33 39.63 33.66
C LEU A 10 16.36 38.56 34.04
N ALA A 11 15.94 37.30 34.08
CA ALA A 11 16.80 36.18 33.76
C ALA A 11 16.26 35.52 32.49
N LEU A 12 16.93 35.79 31.37
CA LEU A 12 16.75 35.05 30.12
C LEU A 12 16.99 33.56 30.42
N TRP A 13 15.90 32.80 30.56
CA TRP A 13 15.92 31.43 30.11
C TRP A 13 15.81 31.50 28.60
N ALA A 14 16.91 31.19 27.91
CA ALA A 14 16.89 30.93 26.50
C ALA A 14 15.86 29.83 26.25
N VAL A 15 14.70 30.24 25.73
CA VAL A 15 13.75 29.36 25.10
C VAL A 15 14.49 28.74 23.93
N LEU A 16 14.92 27.49 24.09
CA LEU A 16 15.25 26.63 22.97
C LEU A 16 14.03 26.67 22.03
N PRO A 17 14.19 26.98 20.73
CA PRO A 17 13.07 26.87 19.81
C PRO A 17 12.67 25.40 19.79
N ALA A 18 11.46 25.10 20.27
CA ALA A 18 10.76 23.90 19.87
C ALA A 18 10.74 23.88 18.33
N VAL A 19 10.91 22.72 17.72
CA VAL A 19 10.73 22.52 16.26
C VAL A 19 9.43 23.21 15.84
N GLY A 20 9.58 24.33 15.12
CA GLY A 20 8.71 25.50 15.32
C GLY A 20 8.03 26.04 14.07
N ALA A 21 7.96 25.26 12.99
CA ALA A 21 6.97 25.53 11.94
C ALA A 21 6.05 24.31 11.87
N GLY A 22 4.85 24.42 12.46
CA GLY A 22 3.75 23.53 12.09
C GLY A 22 3.50 23.60 10.58
N LEU A 23 2.79 22.63 10.02
CA LEU A 23 2.40 22.70 8.61
C LEU A 23 1.72 24.05 8.35
N ASP A 24 2.23 24.84 7.41
CA ASP A 24 1.62 26.11 7.04
C ASP A 24 0.33 25.86 6.23
N VAL A 25 -0.76 25.69 6.96
CA VAL A 25 -2.08 25.44 6.37
C VAL A 25 -2.57 26.61 5.51
N ALA A 26 -2.08 27.84 5.75
CA ALA A 26 -2.44 29.00 4.94
C ALA A 26 -1.81 28.93 3.55
N GLU A 27 -0.57 28.43 3.43
CA GLU A 27 0.07 28.16 2.14
C GLU A 27 -0.71 27.11 1.34
N TYR A 28 -1.17 26.04 1.99
CA TYR A 28 -1.97 24.99 1.35
C TYR A 28 -3.31 25.53 0.84
N GLN A 29 -4.03 26.28 1.67
CA GLN A 29 -5.28 26.91 1.27
C GLN A 29 -5.07 27.90 0.12
N ALA A 30 -4.06 28.78 0.21
CA ALA A 30 -3.74 29.76 -0.83
C ALA A 30 -3.36 29.09 -2.16
N TYR A 31 -2.62 27.97 -2.12
CA TYR A 31 -2.28 27.20 -3.32
C TYR A 31 -3.54 26.67 -4.01
N VAL A 32 -4.49 26.09 -3.27
CA VAL A 32 -5.78 25.66 -3.82
C VAL A 32 -6.56 26.85 -4.40
N ASP A 33 -6.71 27.93 -3.65
CA ASP A 33 -7.48 29.10 -4.07
C ASP A 33 -6.91 29.75 -5.35
N SER A 34 -5.58 29.68 -5.53
CA SER A 34 -4.90 30.26 -6.70
C SER A 34 -5.11 29.47 -8.00
N LEU A 35 -5.35 28.16 -7.91
CA LEU A 35 -5.46 27.27 -9.07
C LEU A 35 -6.88 26.76 -9.31
N LEU A 36 -7.69 26.67 -8.25
CA LEU A 36 -9.02 26.09 -8.25
C LEU A 36 -10.01 27.00 -7.51
N PRO A 37 -10.39 28.15 -8.09
CA PRO A 37 -11.32 29.07 -7.44
C PRO A 37 -12.68 28.41 -7.19
N GLU A 38 -13.35 28.84 -6.11
CA GLU A 38 -14.68 28.38 -5.67
C GLU A 38 -14.76 26.92 -5.17
N VAL A 39 -13.64 26.21 -5.10
CA VAL A 39 -13.56 24.84 -4.53
C VAL A 39 -13.60 24.88 -3.01
N SER A 40 -14.31 23.94 -2.40
CA SER A 40 -14.21 23.69 -0.97
C SER A 40 -13.07 22.72 -0.71
N PHE A 41 -12.09 23.14 0.11
CA PHE A 41 -10.92 22.34 0.45
C PHE A 41 -10.97 21.88 1.91
N GLY A 42 -10.78 20.58 2.13
CA GLY A 42 -10.70 19.96 3.44
C GLY A 42 -9.40 19.20 3.60
N LEU A 43 -8.70 19.38 4.72
CA LEU A 43 -7.47 18.68 5.09
C LEU A 43 -7.48 18.37 6.58
N SER A 44 -7.13 17.14 6.94
CA SER A 44 -6.71 16.77 8.29
C SER A 44 -5.47 15.90 8.22
N VAL A 45 -4.47 16.23 9.03
CA VAL A 45 -3.22 15.48 9.18
C VAL A 45 -3.09 15.11 10.66
N ARG A 46 -2.94 13.82 10.95
CA ARG A 46 -2.89 13.30 12.33
C ARG A 46 -1.68 12.41 12.55
N SER A 47 -1.00 12.64 13.67
CA SER A 47 0.07 11.78 14.17
C SER A 47 -0.48 10.40 14.55
N VAL A 48 0.04 9.32 13.97
CA VAL A 48 -0.29 7.95 14.37
C VAL A 48 0.36 7.60 15.69
N ASN A 49 1.51 8.16 16.06
CA ASN A 49 2.11 7.88 17.37
C ASN A 49 1.33 8.51 18.52
N THR A 50 0.99 9.79 18.41
CA THR A 50 0.37 10.55 19.52
C THR A 50 -1.14 10.64 19.42
N GLY A 51 -1.71 10.44 18.23
CA GLY A 51 -3.13 10.68 17.95
C GLY A 51 -3.49 12.16 17.78
N LYS A 52 -2.52 13.08 17.97
CA LYS A 52 -2.74 14.53 17.86
C LYS A 52 -2.96 14.93 16.41
N GLU A 53 -3.96 15.78 16.18
CA GLU A 53 -4.14 16.46 14.89
C GLU A 53 -3.05 17.54 14.75
N LEU A 54 -2.25 17.43 13.68
CA LEU A 54 -1.11 18.29 13.38
C LEU A 54 -1.48 19.45 12.47
N ALA A 55 -2.46 19.24 11.59
CA ALA A 55 -2.98 20.25 10.68
C ALA A 55 -4.47 20.03 10.40
N ASN A 56 -5.20 21.12 10.23
CA ASN A 56 -6.63 21.11 9.96
C ASN A 56 -6.99 22.31 9.07
N ILE A 57 -7.62 22.03 7.92
CA ILE A 57 -8.29 23.02 7.06
C ILE A 57 -9.69 22.49 6.85
N ASN A 58 -10.71 23.18 7.39
CA ASN A 58 -12.11 22.76 7.31
C ASN A 58 -12.34 21.29 7.70
N GLY A 59 -11.46 20.70 8.52
CA GLY A 59 -11.44 19.26 8.79
C GLY A 59 -12.63 18.79 9.61
N ASN A 60 -13.36 19.71 10.25
CA ASN A 60 -14.58 19.43 11.01
C ASN A 60 -15.86 19.68 10.19
N GLU A 61 -15.74 20.14 8.95
CA GLU A 61 -16.86 20.28 8.02
C GLU A 61 -17.14 18.97 7.29
N LEU A 62 -18.37 18.84 6.74
CA LEU A 62 -18.80 17.65 6.03
C LEU A 62 -18.45 17.73 4.54
N PHE A 63 -17.63 16.80 4.08
CA PHE A 63 -17.24 16.61 2.68
C PHE A 63 -17.91 15.39 2.08
N THR A 64 -18.15 15.41 0.77
CA THR A 64 -18.58 14.21 0.04
C THR A 64 -17.33 13.36 -0.17
N PRO A 65 -17.28 12.10 0.29
CA PRO A 65 -16.03 11.35 0.29
C PRO A 65 -15.68 10.70 -1.05
N ALA A 66 -16.67 10.53 -1.93
CA ALA A 66 -16.57 9.61 -3.06
C ALA A 66 -16.06 8.23 -2.58
N SER A 67 -15.26 7.54 -3.40
CA SER A 67 -14.68 6.23 -3.06
C SER A 67 -13.71 6.21 -1.87
N THR A 68 -13.40 7.33 -1.22
CA THR A 68 -12.72 7.25 0.08
C THR A 68 -13.63 6.66 1.17
N MET A 69 -14.96 6.64 1.01
CA MET A 69 -15.87 5.92 1.94
C MET A 69 -15.49 4.45 2.15
N LYS A 70 -14.88 3.83 1.14
CA LYS A 70 -14.39 2.45 1.20
C LYS A 70 -13.36 2.21 2.30
N THR A 71 -12.65 3.25 2.76
CA THR A 71 -11.73 3.14 3.91
C THR A 71 -12.50 2.72 5.16
N LEU A 72 -13.68 3.30 5.42
CA LEU A 72 -14.55 2.95 6.53
C LEU A 72 -15.12 1.54 6.39
N SER A 73 -15.67 1.21 5.22
CA SER A 73 -16.28 -0.11 5.02
C SER A 73 -15.25 -1.24 5.09
N THR A 74 -14.05 -1.03 4.54
CA THR A 74 -12.96 -2.02 4.64
C THR A 74 -12.35 -2.11 6.04
N ALA A 75 -12.27 -0.99 6.77
CA ALA A 75 -11.81 -0.99 8.17
C ALA A 75 -12.79 -1.75 9.06
N THR A 76 -14.08 -1.47 8.90
CA THR A 76 -15.18 -2.13 9.63
C THR A 76 -15.19 -3.63 9.37
N ALA A 77 -15.11 -4.03 8.09
CA ALA A 77 -15.07 -5.43 7.71
C ALA A 77 -13.84 -6.15 8.28
N LEU A 78 -12.66 -5.55 8.18
CA LEU A 78 -11.42 -6.14 8.71
C LEU A 78 -11.44 -6.24 10.25
N HIS A 79 -12.11 -5.32 10.93
CA HIS A 79 -12.28 -5.36 12.37
C HIS A 79 -13.14 -6.55 12.82
N PHE A 80 -14.31 -6.77 12.18
CA PHE A 80 -15.27 -7.79 12.61
C PHE A 80 -15.06 -9.17 11.97
N LEU A 81 -14.53 -9.26 10.75
CA LEU A 81 -14.33 -10.53 10.06
C LEU A 81 -12.96 -11.14 10.37
N PRO A 82 -12.85 -12.47 10.53
CA PRO A 82 -11.55 -13.11 10.62
C PRO A 82 -10.80 -13.02 9.27
N LEU A 83 -9.47 -13.16 9.29
CA LEU A 83 -8.64 -12.96 8.09
C LEU A 83 -8.88 -14.03 7.01
N ASP A 84 -9.35 -15.20 7.41
CA ASP A 84 -9.75 -16.33 6.57
C ASP A 84 -11.25 -16.29 6.21
N TYR A 85 -11.93 -15.15 6.39
CA TYR A 85 -13.32 -15.00 5.98
C TYR A 85 -13.48 -15.14 4.46
N GLU A 86 -14.48 -15.94 4.09
CA GLU A 86 -14.84 -16.27 2.72
C GLU A 86 -16.38 -16.32 2.60
N PRO A 87 -17.01 -15.56 1.68
CA PRO A 87 -18.44 -15.69 1.40
C PRO A 87 -18.70 -16.96 0.59
N GLU A 88 -19.70 -17.75 0.98
CA GLU A 88 -19.99 -19.01 0.30
C GLU A 88 -21.14 -18.89 -0.71
N THR A 89 -21.03 -19.64 -1.81
CA THR A 89 -22.18 -20.00 -2.65
C THR A 89 -22.50 -21.49 -2.45
N LYS A 90 -23.67 -21.79 -1.91
CA LYS A 90 -24.12 -23.13 -1.53
C LYS A 90 -25.14 -23.67 -2.52
N PHE A 91 -24.92 -24.90 -2.99
CA PHE A 91 -25.79 -25.62 -3.91
C PHE A 91 -26.28 -26.89 -3.24
N SER A 92 -27.60 -27.02 -3.05
CA SER A 92 -28.22 -28.14 -2.34
C SER A 92 -29.18 -28.87 -3.27
N LEU A 93 -28.93 -30.17 -3.49
CA LEU A 93 -29.85 -31.07 -4.17
C LEU A 93 -30.79 -31.69 -3.13
N MET A 94 -32.08 -31.37 -3.23
CA MET A 94 -33.13 -31.83 -2.31
C MET A 94 -34.17 -32.60 -3.11
N GLY A 95 -34.21 -33.92 -2.98
CA GLY A 95 -34.81 -34.73 -4.04
C GLY A 95 -34.63 -36.23 -3.87
N ALA A 96 -34.94 -36.94 -4.94
CA ALA A 96 -34.56 -38.33 -5.11
C ALA A 96 -33.96 -38.50 -6.51
N GLN A 97 -32.99 -39.41 -6.62
CA GLN A 97 -32.41 -39.81 -7.89
C GLN A 97 -33.04 -41.14 -8.34
N GLU A 98 -33.52 -41.18 -9.59
CA GLU A 98 -34.05 -42.35 -10.27
C GLU A 98 -33.21 -42.58 -11.54
N GLY A 99 -32.21 -43.46 -11.45
CA GLY A 99 -31.24 -43.65 -12.54
C GLY A 99 -30.43 -42.37 -12.79
N ASN A 100 -30.52 -41.84 -14.01
CA ASN A 100 -29.86 -40.60 -14.43
C ASN A 100 -30.70 -39.32 -14.20
N VAL A 101 -31.94 -39.45 -13.75
CA VAL A 101 -32.85 -38.34 -13.50
C VAL A 101 -32.91 -38.03 -12.01
N PHE A 102 -32.65 -36.79 -11.62
CA PHE A 102 -32.91 -36.30 -10.27
C PHE A 102 -34.23 -35.51 -10.25
N ARG A 103 -35.18 -35.94 -9.42
CA ARG A 103 -36.46 -35.26 -9.20
C ARG A 103 -36.43 -34.50 -7.89
N GLY A 104 -36.53 -33.17 -7.95
CA GLY A 104 -36.48 -32.34 -6.75
C GLY A 104 -36.08 -30.89 -6.98
N THR A 105 -35.37 -30.32 -6.03
CA THR A 105 -34.96 -28.91 -6.05
C THR A 105 -33.43 -28.81 -6.05
N LEU A 106 -32.90 -28.00 -6.96
CA LEU A 106 -31.57 -27.42 -6.84
C LEU A 106 -31.71 -26.06 -6.18
N ASN A 107 -31.40 -25.97 -4.90
CA ASN A 107 -31.39 -24.71 -4.15
C ASN A 107 -30.00 -24.09 -4.22
N VAL A 108 -29.91 -22.81 -4.58
CA VAL A 108 -28.66 -22.05 -4.61
C VAL A 108 -28.77 -20.86 -3.68
N ARG A 109 -27.98 -20.85 -2.62
CA ARG A 109 -27.89 -19.75 -1.65
C ARG A 109 -26.54 -19.06 -1.81
N GLY A 110 -26.56 -17.77 -2.11
CA GLY A 110 -25.32 -16.99 -2.24
C GLY A 110 -25.11 -16.05 -1.05
N GLU A 111 -23.86 -15.85 -0.69
CA GLU A 111 -23.43 -14.86 0.30
C GLU A 111 -22.74 -13.64 -0.36
N GLY A 112 -23.04 -13.39 -1.64
CA GLY A 112 -22.58 -12.24 -2.39
C GLY A 112 -21.19 -12.37 -3.00
N ASP A 113 -20.69 -13.57 -3.30
CA ASP A 113 -19.35 -13.74 -3.89
C ASP A 113 -19.20 -12.96 -5.23
N PRO A 114 -18.40 -11.87 -5.27
CA PRO A 114 -18.26 -11.03 -6.46
C PRO A 114 -17.22 -11.58 -7.46
N ASN A 115 -16.44 -12.60 -7.07
CA ASN A 115 -15.30 -13.09 -7.85
C ASN A 115 -15.69 -14.19 -8.86
N ILE A 116 -16.96 -14.60 -8.92
CA ILE A 116 -17.50 -15.45 -10.01
C ILE A 116 -17.56 -14.62 -11.30
N SER A 117 -16.40 -14.26 -11.84
CA SER A 117 -16.24 -13.22 -12.85
C SER A 117 -15.04 -13.43 -13.77
N ALA A 118 -15.16 -12.91 -14.99
CA ALA A 118 -14.09 -12.82 -15.98
C ALA A 118 -12.93 -11.90 -15.53
N ARG A 119 -13.13 -11.15 -14.44
CA ARG A 119 -12.07 -10.35 -13.79
C ARG A 119 -10.95 -11.22 -13.22
N TYR A 120 -11.29 -12.37 -12.64
CA TYR A 120 -10.34 -13.26 -11.97
C TYR A 120 -10.08 -14.56 -12.72
N TYR A 121 -11.04 -14.99 -13.54
CA TYR A 121 -10.99 -16.23 -14.27
C TYR A 121 -11.09 -15.96 -15.76
N THR A 122 -10.36 -16.71 -16.60
CA THR A 122 -10.46 -16.56 -18.06
C THR A 122 -11.88 -16.87 -18.55
N ASP A 123 -12.54 -17.83 -17.91
CA ASP A 123 -13.94 -18.16 -18.14
C ASP A 123 -14.77 -17.87 -16.87
N PRO A 124 -15.71 -16.91 -16.90
CA PRO A 124 -16.55 -16.61 -15.74
C PRO A 124 -17.45 -17.78 -15.30
N LEU A 125 -17.71 -18.76 -16.18
CA LEU A 125 -18.53 -19.94 -15.86
C LEU A 125 -17.75 -21.04 -15.15
N MET A 126 -16.42 -20.91 -15.00
CA MET A 126 -15.53 -21.97 -14.48
C MET A 126 -16.06 -22.65 -13.21
N TRP A 127 -16.51 -21.89 -12.22
CA TRP A 127 -17.01 -22.45 -10.96
C TRP A 127 -18.39 -23.07 -11.08
N LEU A 128 -19.26 -22.51 -11.92
CA LEU A 128 -20.58 -23.08 -12.20
C LEU A 128 -20.46 -24.39 -13.00
N TYR A 129 -19.47 -24.49 -13.89
CA TYR A 129 -19.12 -25.75 -14.53
C TYR A 129 -18.65 -26.80 -13.52
N GLY A 130 -17.84 -26.43 -12.53
CA GLY A 130 -17.43 -27.35 -11.46
C GLY A 130 -18.63 -27.93 -10.70
N ILE A 131 -19.66 -27.14 -10.46
CA ILE A 131 -20.92 -27.62 -9.88
C ILE A 131 -21.65 -28.57 -10.84
N ALA A 132 -21.80 -28.20 -12.12
CA ALA A 132 -22.46 -29.06 -13.10
C ALA A 132 -21.73 -30.40 -13.30
N ASP A 133 -20.40 -30.39 -13.34
CA ASP A 133 -19.55 -31.58 -13.39
C ASP A 133 -19.73 -32.43 -12.12
N SER A 134 -19.84 -31.81 -10.94
CA SER A 134 -20.09 -32.52 -9.68
C SER A 134 -21.47 -33.20 -9.65
N ILE A 135 -22.50 -32.55 -10.21
CA ILE A 135 -23.83 -33.15 -10.38
C ILE A 135 -23.75 -34.35 -11.35
N LYS A 136 -23.05 -34.18 -12.47
CA LYS A 136 -22.85 -35.25 -13.47
C LYS A 136 -22.08 -36.45 -12.90
N ALA A 137 -21.12 -36.20 -12.01
CA ALA A 137 -20.36 -37.25 -11.32
C ALA A 137 -21.23 -38.13 -10.40
N LEU A 138 -22.41 -37.67 -9.98
CA LEU A 138 -23.41 -38.50 -9.29
C LEU A 138 -24.19 -39.42 -10.25
N GLY A 139 -23.87 -39.40 -11.54
CA GLY A 139 -24.62 -40.09 -12.60
C GLY A 139 -25.89 -39.35 -13.02
N ILE A 140 -26.06 -38.08 -12.62
CA ILE A 140 -27.24 -37.28 -12.95
C ILE A 140 -26.99 -36.52 -14.25
N ASP A 141 -27.75 -36.81 -15.31
CA ASP A 141 -27.75 -36.03 -16.55
C ASP A 141 -29.01 -35.18 -16.73
N THR A 142 -30.01 -35.35 -15.88
CA THR A 142 -31.28 -34.62 -15.95
C THR A 142 -31.74 -34.19 -14.56
N LEU A 143 -31.85 -32.89 -14.34
CA LEU A 143 -32.49 -32.29 -13.17
C LEU A 143 -33.94 -31.95 -13.54
N ARG A 144 -34.91 -32.63 -12.95
CA ARG A 144 -36.34 -32.37 -13.14
C ARG A 144 -36.95 -31.77 -11.87
N GLY A 145 -37.27 -30.49 -11.91
CA GLY A 145 -37.88 -29.81 -10.77
C GLY A 145 -37.60 -28.32 -10.69
N ARG A 146 -37.31 -27.80 -9.49
CA ARG A 146 -37.17 -26.35 -9.24
C ARG A 146 -35.70 -25.95 -9.13
N LEU A 147 -35.36 -24.78 -9.69
CA LEU A 147 -34.13 -24.05 -9.39
C LEU A 147 -34.51 -22.88 -8.48
N VAL A 148 -34.25 -23.06 -7.18
CA VAL A 148 -34.55 -22.04 -6.16
C VAL A 148 -33.31 -21.21 -5.93
N LEU A 149 -33.43 -19.89 -6.04
CA LEU A 149 -32.36 -18.92 -5.77
C LEU A 149 -32.65 -18.26 -4.43
N ASP A 150 -32.01 -18.75 -3.38
CA ASP A 150 -32.15 -18.23 -2.02
C ASP A 150 -31.34 -16.94 -1.86
N THR A 151 -32.08 -15.82 -1.80
CA THR A 151 -31.53 -14.48 -1.61
C THR A 151 -31.60 -14.00 -0.16
N SER A 152 -31.97 -14.86 0.79
CA SER A 152 -32.25 -14.46 2.19
C SER A 152 -31.06 -13.90 2.95
N TYR A 153 -29.83 -14.07 2.44
CA TYR A 153 -28.65 -13.49 3.07
C TYR A 153 -28.64 -11.96 3.01
N TYR A 154 -29.24 -11.38 1.96
CA TYR A 154 -29.40 -9.94 1.81
C TYR A 154 -30.86 -9.51 1.86
N GLN A 155 -31.08 -8.31 2.40
CA GLN A 155 -32.36 -7.62 2.28
C GLN A 155 -32.34 -6.69 1.04
N PRO A 156 -33.39 -6.69 0.20
CA PRO A 156 -33.54 -5.71 -0.88
C PRO A 156 -33.67 -4.28 -0.32
N PRO A 157 -33.44 -3.23 -1.15
CA PRO A 157 -33.35 -3.28 -2.62
C PRO A 157 -31.98 -3.68 -3.17
N TRP A 158 -31.99 -4.40 -4.31
CA TRP A 158 -30.78 -4.78 -5.05
C TRP A 158 -30.15 -3.60 -5.80
N LYS A 159 -31.00 -2.72 -6.32
CA LYS A 159 -30.62 -1.43 -6.87
C LYS A 159 -30.53 -0.43 -5.71
N PRO A 160 -29.34 0.10 -5.38
CA PRO A 160 -29.22 1.07 -4.29
C PRO A 160 -30.12 2.30 -4.52
N GLU A 161 -30.53 3.02 -3.47
CA GLU A 161 -31.57 4.06 -3.59
C GLU A 161 -31.03 5.49 -3.74
N HIS A 162 -29.72 5.69 -3.56
CA HIS A 162 -29.14 7.03 -3.40
C HIS A 162 -28.04 7.37 -4.41
N TRP A 163 -27.87 6.56 -5.45
CA TRP A 163 -26.98 6.91 -6.55
C TRP A 163 -27.69 7.81 -7.56
N ARG A 164 -26.90 8.62 -8.27
CA ARG A 164 -27.42 9.43 -9.37
C ARG A 164 -27.95 8.52 -10.48
N SER A 165 -29.03 8.93 -11.14
CA SER A 165 -29.70 8.11 -12.16
C SER A 165 -28.77 7.73 -13.32
N ASP A 166 -27.87 8.64 -13.72
CA ASP A 166 -26.88 8.42 -14.77
C ASP A 166 -25.82 7.39 -14.39
N PHE A 167 -25.61 7.11 -13.10
CA PHE A 167 -24.60 6.15 -12.65
C PHE A 167 -25.02 4.69 -12.87
N TYR A 168 -26.32 4.38 -12.93
CA TYR A 168 -26.80 3.02 -13.17
C TYR A 168 -26.55 2.51 -14.59
N ASP A 169 -26.05 3.34 -15.50
CA ASP A 169 -25.73 2.94 -16.86
C ASP A 169 -24.25 2.56 -17.06
N PHE A 170 -23.48 2.56 -15.98
CA PHE A 170 -22.07 2.21 -15.97
C PHE A 170 -21.80 1.02 -15.05
N TRP A 171 -20.76 0.25 -15.35
CA TRP A 171 -20.38 -0.97 -14.61
C TRP A 171 -20.22 -0.75 -13.10
N TYR A 172 -19.78 0.45 -12.68
CA TYR A 172 -19.63 0.80 -11.27
C TYR A 172 -20.96 1.07 -10.55
N GLY A 173 -22.07 1.10 -11.29
CA GLY A 173 -23.45 1.25 -10.82
C GLY A 173 -24.27 -0.02 -10.95
N ALA A 174 -23.64 -1.20 -10.98
CA ALA A 174 -24.33 -2.49 -11.01
C ALA A 174 -25.15 -2.76 -9.75
N GLU A 175 -26.23 -3.54 -9.89
CA GLU A 175 -27.05 -4.00 -8.76
C GLU A 175 -26.23 -4.90 -7.81
N VAL A 176 -26.53 -4.83 -6.52
CA VAL A 176 -25.86 -5.60 -5.48
C VAL A 176 -26.78 -6.73 -5.02
N THR A 177 -26.41 -7.96 -5.34
CA THR A 177 -27.24 -9.16 -5.08
C THR A 177 -26.45 -10.20 -4.28
N PRO A 178 -27.10 -11.10 -3.52
CA PRO A 178 -26.41 -12.19 -2.83
C PRO A 178 -25.95 -13.29 -3.79
N LEU A 179 -26.51 -13.36 -5.01
CA LEU A 179 -26.06 -14.22 -6.09
C LEU A 179 -25.56 -13.32 -7.22
N GLN A 180 -24.24 -13.31 -7.44
CA GLN A 180 -23.58 -12.42 -8.39
C GLN A 180 -22.88 -13.23 -9.48
N PHE A 181 -22.90 -12.70 -10.70
CA PHE A 181 -22.19 -13.29 -11.82
C PHE A 181 -21.56 -12.19 -12.67
N ASN A 182 -20.26 -12.34 -12.93
CA ASN A 182 -19.48 -11.46 -13.79
C ASN A 182 -19.57 -9.97 -13.41
N ASP A 183 -19.31 -9.64 -12.14
CA ASP A 183 -19.49 -8.30 -11.57
C ASP A 183 -20.90 -7.71 -11.77
N ASN A 184 -21.92 -8.57 -11.95
CA ASN A 184 -23.26 -8.17 -12.41
C ASN A 184 -23.21 -7.26 -13.64
N SER A 185 -22.26 -7.52 -14.53
CA SER A 185 -21.94 -6.71 -15.69
C SER A 185 -21.66 -7.59 -16.90
N ALA A 186 -21.74 -7.03 -18.11
CA ALA A 186 -21.39 -7.71 -19.33
C ALA A 186 -20.63 -6.77 -20.28
N VAL A 187 -19.74 -7.32 -21.10
CA VAL A 187 -19.05 -6.58 -22.16
C VAL A 187 -19.89 -6.67 -23.43
N VAL A 188 -20.27 -5.53 -24.00
CA VAL A 188 -20.84 -5.44 -25.35
C VAL A 188 -19.71 -5.12 -26.32
N ARG A 189 -19.47 -6.03 -27.27
CA ARG A 189 -18.45 -5.89 -28.30
C ARG A 189 -19.10 -5.69 -29.67
N ILE A 190 -18.65 -4.65 -30.36
CA ILE A 190 -19.11 -4.19 -31.67
C ILE A 190 -18.00 -4.41 -32.69
N ARG A 191 -18.33 -5.00 -33.84
CA ARG A 191 -17.46 -5.16 -35.01
C ARG A 191 -18.21 -4.82 -36.29
N PRO A 192 -17.57 -4.26 -37.31
CA PRO A 192 -18.26 -3.99 -38.57
C PRO A 192 -18.78 -5.28 -39.21
N GLY A 193 -19.79 -5.14 -40.04
CA GLY A 193 -20.21 -6.14 -41.03
C GLY A 193 -19.10 -6.37 -42.07
N VAL A 194 -19.36 -7.25 -43.04
CA VAL A 194 -18.35 -7.59 -44.06
C VAL A 194 -18.26 -6.49 -45.10
N ASN A 195 -19.38 -5.88 -45.45
CA ASN A 195 -19.52 -4.84 -46.47
C ASN A 195 -20.17 -3.57 -45.90
N GLU A 196 -20.04 -2.46 -46.63
CA GLU A 196 -20.82 -1.26 -46.36
C GLU A 196 -22.33 -1.55 -46.56
N GLY A 197 -23.17 -1.02 -45.67
CA GLY A 197 -24.60 -1.30 -45.60
C GLY A 197 -24.97 -2.52 -44.76
N ASP A 198 -24.01 -3.40 -44.43
CA ASP A 198 -24.28 -4.57 -43.58
C ASP A 198 -24.64 -4.15 -42.15
N THR A 199 -25.52 -4.92 -41.50
CA THR A 199 -25.74 -4.79 -40.06
C THR A 199 -24.44 -5.08 -39.31
N VAL A 200 -24.09 -4.20 -38.38
CA VAL A 200 -22.89 -4.33 -37.54
C VAL A 200 -23.03 -5.57 -36.64
N ARG A 201 -21.94 -6.29 -36.41
CA ARG A 201 -21.95 -7.48 -35.55
C ARG A 201 -21.79 -7.06 -34.09
N VAL A 202 -22.78 -7.37 -33.26
CA VAL A 202 -22.78 -7.06 -31.83
C VAL A 202 -22.86 -8.36 -31.03
N SER A 203 -22.02 -8.50 -30.02
CA SER A 203 -21.93 -9.67 -29.14
C SER A 203 -21.85 -9.24 -27.68
N VAL A 204 -22.41 -10.05 -26.79
CA VAL A 204 -22.33 -9.87 -25.34
C VAL A 204 -21.37 -10.91 -24.77
N LEU A 205 -20.53 -10.53 -23.81
CA LEU A 205 -19.54 -11.42 -23.20
C LEU A 205 -19.59 -11.30 -21.66
N PRO A 206 -19.79 -12.40 -20.92
CA PRO A 206 -20.18 -13.72 -21.40
C PRO A 206 -21.63 -13.73 -21.93
N ASP A 207 -21.88 -14.50 -22.99
CA ASP A 207 -23.24 -14.73 -23.50
C ASP A 207 -23.85 -15.96 -22.82
N VAL A 208 -24.76 -15.71 -21.89
CA VAL A 208 -25.58 -16.72 -21.22
C VAL A 208 -27.05 -16.61 -21.63
N GLY A 209 -27.35 -15.91 -22.73
CA GLY A 209 -28.71 -15.75 -23.26
C GLY A 209 -29.63 -14.83 -22.44
N TYR A 210 -29.08 -13.99 -21.57
CA TYR A 210 -29.86 -13.14 -20.67
C TYR A 210 -29.98 -11.68 -21.12
N VAL A 211 -28.88 -11.10 -21.62
CA VAL A 211 -28.88 -9.71 -22.11
C VAL A 211 -29.38 -9.68 -23.55
N ARG A 212 -30.45 -8.93 -23.80
CA ARG A 212 -30.99 -8.75 -25.15
C ARG A 212 -30.40 -7.51 -25.82
N VAL A 213 -29.83 -7.70 -27.00
CA VAL A 213 -29.29 -6.61 -27.83
C VAL A 213 -30.32 -6.20 -28.88
N VAL A 214 -30.72 -4.92 -28.88
CA VAL A 214 -31.44 -4.28 -29.97
C VAL A 214 -30.42 -3.58 -30.86
N ASN A 215 -30.05 -4.23 -31.96
CA ASN A 215 -29.01 -3.76 -32.86
C ASN A 215 -29.61 -3.02 -34.06
N LYS A 216 -29.36 -1.71 -34.11
CA LYS A 216 -29.74 -0.81 -35.22
C LYS A 216 -28.50 -0.14 -35.83
N LEU A 217 -27.32 -0.72 -35.65
CA LEU A 217 -26.07 -0.21 -36.19
C LEU A 217 -25.86 -0.68 -37.63
N ILE A 218 -25.43 0.23 -38.49
CA ILE A 218 -25.11 -0.05 -39.90
C ILE A 218 -23.61 0.19 -40.12
N THR A 219 -23.00 -0.67 -40.92
CA THR A 219 -21.60 -0.58 -41.32
C THR A 219 -21.46 0.44 -42.43
N THR A 220 -20.59 1.44 -42.25
CA THR A 220 -20.44 2.58 -43.17
C THR A 220 -18.96 2.90 -43.34
N LYS A 221 -18.51 3.38 -44.51
CA LYS A 221 -17.16 3.96 -44.60
C LYS A 221 -17.13 5.38 -44.04
N ALA A 222 -16.26 5.63 -43.07
CA ALA A 222 -16.07 6.98 -42.56
C ALA A 222 -15.58 7.94 -43.67
N PRO A 223 -16.28 9.07 -43.94
CA PRO A 223 -15.84 10.02 -44.95
C PRO A 223 -14.55 10.71 -44.52
N LEU A 224 -13.77 11.20 -45.49
CA LEU A 224 -12.56 11.98 -45.22
C LEU A 224 -12.90 13.48 -45.18
N ASN A 225 -12.34 14.20 -44.22
CA ASN A 225 -12.40 15.66 -44.20
C ASN A 225 -11.44 16.26 -45.24
N LYS A 226 -11.50 17.59 -45.43
CA LYS A 226 -10.66 18.34 -46.38
C LYS A 226 -9.14 18.17 -46.19
N ARG A 227 -8.69 17.62 -45.04
CA ARG A 227 -7.28 17.33 -44.73
C ARG A 227 -6.94 15.85 -44.87
N GLY A 228 -7.81 15.05 -45.51
CA GLY A 228 -7.64 13.61 -45.69
C GLY A 228 -7.79 12.79 -44.41
N ARG A 229 -8.33 13.36 -43.31
CA ARG A 229 -8.53 12.62 -42.05
C ARG A 229 -9.95 12.09 -41.98
N LYS A 230 -10.10 10.84 -41.52
CA LYS A 230 -11.40 10.23 -41.26
C LYS A 230 -12.25 11.08 -40.32
N MET A 231 -13.50 11.29 -40.70
CA MET A 231 -14.53 11.87 -39.86
C MET A 231 -15.03 10.81 -38.89
N ARG A 232 -15.33 11.22 -37.65
CA ARG A 232 -15.87 10.32 -36.64
C ARG A 232 -17.35 10.07 -36.94
N LEU A 233 -17.69 8.83 -37.27
CA LEU A 233 -19.07 8.38 -37.34
C LEU A 233 -19.72 8.43 -35.95
N LYS A 234 -21.03 8.71 -35.92
CA LYS A 234 -21.81 8.81 -34.68
C LYS A 234 -22.61 7.54 -34.48
N TRP A 235 -22.44 6.95 -33.31
CA TRP A 235 -23.32 5.91 -32.81
C TRP A 235 -23.57 6.14 -31.33
N ASN A 236 -24.71 5.67 -30.85
CA ASN A 236 -25.16 5.82 -29.48
C ASN A 236 -25.49 4.45 -28.87
N ARG A 237 -25.52 4.41 -27.55
CA ARG A 237 -26.05 3.28 -26.76
C ARG A 237 -27.04 3.78 -25.73
N SER A 238 -28.04 2.97 -25.41
CA SER A 238 -28.94 3.17 -24.27
C SER A 238 -29.24 1.84 -23.59
N LEU A 239 -29.52 1.91 -22.30
CA LEU A 239 -29.91 0.77 -21.48
C LEU A 239 -31.36 0.95 -21.05
N ASP A 240 -32.11 -0.15 -21.04
CA ASP A 240 -33.43 -0.14 -20.42
C ASP A 240 -33.28 0.04 -18.90
N PRO A 241 -34.12 0.88 -18.27
CA PRO A 241 -34.02 1.16 -16.84
C PRO A 241 -34.37 -0.05 -15.95
N VAL A 242 -35.05 -1.06 -16.48
CA VAL A 242 -35.59 -2.21 -15.73
C VAL A 242 -35.20 -3.54 -16.38
N GLU A 243 -35.31 -3.66 -17.69
CA GLU A 243 -35.07 -4.92 -18.41
C GLU A 243 -33.59 -5.08 -18.80
N PRO A 244 -33.06 -6.31 -18.95
CA PRO A 244 -31.68 -6.55 -19.37
C PRO A 244 -31.49 -6.31 -20.88
N VAL A 245 -31.84 -5.11 -21.35
CA VAL A 245 -31.87 -4.75 -22.77
C VAL A 245 -30.88 -3.61 -23.03
N VAL A 246 -30.03 -3.80 -24.03
CA VAL A 246 -29.14 -2.76 -24.56
C VAL A 246 -29.50 -2.44 -26.00
N THR A 247 -29.67 -1.16 -26.31
CA THR A 247 -29.89 -0.68 -27.67
C THR A 247 -28.62 0.00 -28.18
N VAL A 248 -28.21 -0.32 -29.40
CA VAL A 248 -27.11 0.36 -30.10
C VAL A 248 -27.58 0.79 -31.49
N GLU A 249 -27.29 2.03 -31.86
CA GLU A 249 -27.80 2.64 -33.11
C GLU A 249 -26.86 3.68 -33.70
N GLY A 250 -26.94 3.88 -35.02
CA GLY A 250 -26.09 4.79 -35.79
C GLY A 250 -25.15 4.07 -36.75
N GLU A 251 -23.99 4.66 -37.01
CA GLU A 251 -23.05 4.22 -38.04
C GLU A 251 -21.71 3.79 -37.41
N PHE A 252 -21.16 2.67 -37.89
CA PHE A 252 -19.88 2.12 -37.44
C PHE A 252 -18.91 1.95 -38.62
N ASP A 253 -17.67 2.42 -38.47
CA ASP A 253 -16.73 2.48 -39.59
C ASP A 253 -16.30 1.06 -40.00
N ILE A 254 -16.41 0.73 -41.29
CA ILE A 254 -16.00 -0.58 -41.83
C ILE A 254 -14.52 -0.90 -41.58
N ASP A 255 -13.68 0.12 -41.49
CA ASP A 255 -12.25 -0.04 -41.21
C ASP A 255 -11.91 -0.12 -39.71
N SER A 256 -12.92 -0.03 -38.82
CA SER A 256 -12.69 -0.20 -37.38
C SER A 256 -12.56 -1.69 -37.04
N ASP A 257 -11.51 -2.07 -36.33
CA ASP A 257 -11.34 -3.47 -35.88
C ASP A 257 -12.46 -3.89 -34.91
N SER A 258 -12.57 -3.20 -33.77
CA SER A 258 -13.67 -3.38 -32.84
C SER A 258 -13.83 -2.19 -31.90
N SER A 259 -15.01 -2.12 -31.26
CA SER A 259 -15.24 -1.27 -30.10
C SER A 259 -15.91 -2.10 -29.01
N GLN A 260 -15.66 -1.76 -27.75
CA GLN A 260 -16.29 -2.45 -26.62
C GLN A 260 -16.61 -1.50 -25.48
N PHE A 261 -17.66 -1.85 -24.74
CA PHE A 261 -18.01 -1.16 -23.50
C PHE A 261 -18.63 -2.15 -22.51
N VAL A 262 -18.54 -1.81 -21.23
CA VAL A 262 -19.13 -2.60 -20.15
C VAL A 262 -20.47 -2.00 -19.78
N ILE A 263 -21.48 -2.85 -19.64
CA ILE A 263 -22.80 -2.48 -19.14
C ILE A 263 -23.06 -3.18 -17.80
N PRO A 264 -23.70 -2.52 -16.83
CA PRO A 264 -24.31 -3.22 -15.71
C PRO A 264 -25.54 -3.99 -16.20
N VAL A 265 -25.71 -5.23 -15.74
CA VAL A 265 -26.85 -6.09 -16.11
C VAL A 265 -28.01 -5.83 -15.15
N ARG A 266 -29.22 -5.63 -15.68
CA ARG A 266 -30.45 -5.49 -14.88
C ARG A 266 -30.92 -6.86 -14.39
N GLY A 267 -31.34 -6.96 -13.13
CA GLY A 267 -31.79 -8.21 -12.54
C GLY A 267 -30.65 -9.21 -12.33
N GLY A 268 -29.66 -8.85 -11.51
CA GLY A 268 -28.45 -9.67 -11.28
C GLY A 268 -28.71 -11.13 -10.89
N ILE A 269 -29.76 -11.40 -10.12
CA ILE A 269 -30.18 -12.77 -9.74
C ILE A 269 -30.60 -13.58 -10.98
N GLY A 270 -31.31 -12.96 -11.92
CA GLY A 270 -31.70 -13.58 -13.19
C GLY A 270 -30.48 -13.85 -14.08
N TYR A 271 -29.49 -12.96 -14.07
CA TYR A 271 -28.24 -13.16 -14.79
C TYR A 271 -27.46 -14.37 -14.26
N PHE A 272 -27.36 -14.50 -12.92
CA PHE A 272 -26.80 -15.68 -12.28
C PHE A 272 -27.58 -16.96 -12.65
N ARG A 273 -28.93 -16.91 -12.66
CA ARG A 273 -29.78 -18.04 -13.07
C ARG A 273 -29.43 -18.50 -14.49
N ALA A 274 -29.32 -17.56 -15.42
CA ALA A 274 -29.00 -17.84 -16.81
C ALA A 274 -27.60 -18.45 -16.96
N ALA A 275 -26.63 -17.95 -16.21
CA ALA A 275 -25.29 -18.52 -16.14
C ALA A 275 -25.29 -19.96 -15.60
N MET A 276 -26.04 -20.24 -14.54
CA MET A 276 -26.15 -21.60 -13.98
C MET A 276 -26.80 -22.58 -14.96
N LEU A 277 -27.87 -22.17 -15.65
CA LEU A 277 -28.51 -23.00 -16.66
C LEU A 277 -27.61 -23.24 -17.89
N THR A 278 -26.84 -22.22 -18.28
CA THR A 278 -25.81 -22.34 -19.33
C THR A 278 -24.75 -23.36 -18.92
N ALA A 279 -24.23 -23.26 -17.70
CA ALA A 279 -23.23 -24.20 -17.18
C ALA A 279 -23.74 -25.65 -17.13
N LEU A 280 -24.97 -25.86 -16.65
CA LEU A 280 -25.59 -27.19 -16.64
C LEU A 280 -25.71 -27.75 -18.06
N ARG A 281 -26.26 -26.97 -18.99
CA ARG A 281 -26.44 -27.38 -20.40
C ARG A 281 -25.10 -27.75 -21.05
N ASP A 282 -24.10 -26.89 -20.93
CA ASP A 282 -22.81 -27.04 -21.60
C ASP A 282 -22.02 -28.25 -21.05
N ARG A 283 -22.28 -28.65 -19.79
CA ARG A 283 -21.74 -29.89 -19.21
C ARG A 283 -22.62 -31.12 -19.41
N GLY A 284 -23.74 -30.99 -20.14
CA GLY A 284 -24.62 -32.10 -20.48
C GLY A 284 -25.55 -32.53 -19.34
N VAL A 285 -25.93 -31.60 -18.46
CA VAL A 285 -26.97 -31.78 -17.45
C VAL A 285 -28.22 -30.98 -17.88
N ALA A 286 -29.25 -31.68 -18.33
CA ALA A 286 -30.50 -31.06 -18.76
C ALA A 286 -31.34 -30.61 -17.55
N PHE A 287 -31.67 -29.33 -17.46
CA PHE A 287 -32.64 -28.84 -16.49
C PHE A 287 -34.04 -28.79 -17.10
N ARG A 288 -35.01 -29.46 -16.47
CA ARG A 288 -36.43 -29.48 -16.85
C ARG A 288 -37.25 -28.95 -15.70
N GLU A 289 -37.87 -27.80 -15.90
CA GLU A 289 -38.70 -27.20 -14.86
C GLU A 289 -39.92 -28.08 -14.56
N ASP A 290 -40.14 -28.36 -13.27
CA ASP A 290 -41.27 -29.15 -12.78
C ASP A 290 -41.65 -28.63 -11.38
N THR A 291 -42.70 -27.82 -11.31
CA THR A 291 -43.17 -27.21 -10.07
C THR A 291 -43.89 -28.20 -9.16
N THR A 292 -44.20 -29.40 -9.64
CA THR A 292 -44.86 -30.46 -8.89
C THR A 292 -43.89 -31.38 -8.16
N ALA A 293 -42.58 -31.19 -8.36
CA ALA A 293 -41.55 -31.98 -7.70
C ALA A 293 -41.64 -31.86 -6.16
N PRO A 294 -41.78 -32.98 -5.42
CA PRO A 294 -41.92 -32.95 -3.97
C PRO A 294 -40.65 -32.39 -3.30
N ALA A 295 -40.84 -31.69 -2.18
CA ALA A 295 -39.74 -31.29 -1.32
C ALA A 295 -39.25 -32.51 -0.53
N ASN A 296 -38.16 -33.11 -1.00
CA ASN A 296 -37.55 -34.33 -0.47
C ASN A 296 -36.33 -33.99 0.42
N PRO A 297 -35.74 -34.96 1.16
CA PRO A 297 -34.56 -34.69 2.01
C PRO A 297 -33.35 -34.20 1.20
N LEU A 298 -32.42 -33.52 1.89
CA LEU A 298 -31.14 -33.11 1.32
C LEU A 298 -30.33 -34.35 0.92
N VAL A 299 -30.01 -34.47 -0.38
CA VAL A 299 -29.21 -35.56 -0.95
C VAL A 299 -27.74 -35.20 -0.99
N LYS A 300 -27.43 -33.99 -1.46
CA LYS A 300 -26.06 -33.52 -1.60
C LYS A 300 -25.99 -32.01 -1.46
N GLN A 301 -24.91 -31.53 -0.86
CA GLN A 301 -24.59 -30.11 -0.79
C GLN A 301 -23.16 -29.87 -1.27
N TYR A 302 -22.98 -28.79 -2.01
CA TYR A 302 -21.71 -28.23 -2.43
C TYR A 302 -21.61 -26.79 -1.93
N ALA A 303 -20.42 -26.35 -1.56
CA ALA A 303 -20.14 -24.97 -1.20
C ALA A 303 -18.76 -24.59 -1.76
N PHE A 304 -18.63 -23.39 -2.30
CA PHE A 304 -17.35 -22.81 -2.66
C PHE A 304 -17.34 -21.31 -2.39
N SER A 305 -16.12 -20.76 -2.32
CA SER A 305 -15.84 -19.32 -2.29
C SER A 305 -14.74 -19.04 -3.30
N THR A 306 -14.86 -17.89 -3.97
CA THR A 306 -13.86 -17.37 -4.91
C THR A 306 -13.33 -16.00 -4.49
N ALA A 307 -13.86 -15.44 -3.39
CA ALA A 307 -13.57 -14.10 -2.90
C ALA A 307 -13.13 -14.09 -1.43
N PRO A 308 -11.92 -14.57 -1.09
CA PRO A 308 -11.39 -14.42 0.26
C PRO A 308 -11.25 -12.94 0.63
N LEU A 309 -11.40 -12.62 1.93
CA LEU A 309 -11.38 -11.25 2.45
C LEU A 309 -10.23 -10.41 1.90
N LEU A 310 -9.01 -10.96 1.89
CA LEU A 310 -7.83 -10.24 1.42
C LEU A 310 -7.90 -9.90 -0.09
N SER A 311 -8.50 -10.77 -0.91
CA SER A 311 -8.75 -10.47 -2.33
C SER A 311 -9.78 -9.35 -2.49
N MET A 312 -10.83 -9.35 -1.67
CA MET A 312 -11.82 -8.27 -1.70
C MET A 312 -11.20 -6.93 -1.29
N LEU A 313 -10.42 -6.92 -0.20
CA LEU A 313 -9.72 -5.71 0.26
C LEU A 313 -8.81 -5.12 -0.83
N ASP A 314 -8.04 -5.97 -1.52
CA ASP A 314 -7.16 -5.55 -2.61
C ASP A 314 -7.93 -4.90 -3.76
N GLU A 315 -8.98 -5.56 -4.26
CA GLU A 315 -9.79 -5.05 -5.36
C GLU A 315 -10.51 -3.74 -4.98
N ILE A 316 -11.01 -3.66 -3.74
CA ILE A 316 -11.70 -2.47 -3.22
C ILE A 316 -10.72 -1.30 -3.10
N ASN A 317 -9.58 -1.48 -2.46
CA ASN A 317 -8.70 -0.37 -2.09
C ASN A 317 -7.71 0.00 -3.21
N GLN A 318 -7.22 -0.97 -3.99
CA GLN A 318 -6.35 -0.68 -5.14
C GLN A 318 -7.14 -0.23 -6.37
N ARG A 319 -8.22 -0.93 -6.73
CA ARG A 319 -8.96 -0.74 -8.00
C ARG A 319 -10.29 -0.01 -7.83
N SER A 320 -10.69 0.27 -6.60
CA SER A 320 -11.89 1.06 -6.28
C SER A 320 -13.20 0.44 -6.76
N GLN A 321 -13.30 -0.88 -6.75
CA GLN A 321 -14.47 -1.63 -7.24
C GLN A 321 -15.67 -1.43 -6.28
N ASN A 322 -16.77 -0.89 -6.80
CA ASN A 322 -17.97 -0.57 -6.02
C ASN A 322 -18.75 -1.81 -5.58
N LEU A 323 -18.94 -2.78 -6.47
CA LEU A 323 -19.71 -3.98 -6.16
C LEU A 323 -19.07 -4.77 -5.02
N HIS A 324 -17.75 -4.88 -5.02
CA HIS A 324 -17.00 -5.53 -3.96
C HIS A 324 -17.13 -4.78 -2.63
N ALA A 325 -17.09 -3.45 -2.65
CA ALA A 325 -17.26 -2.65 -1.43
C ALA A 325 -18.66 -2.80 -0.83
N GLU A 326 -19.70 -2.71 -1.67
CA GLU A 326 -21.09 -2.91 -1.26
C GLU A 326 -21.37 -4.34 -0.75
N THR A 327 -20.73 -5.32 -1.37
CA THR A 327 -20.76 -6.72 -0.96
C THR A 327 -20.12 -6.89 0.41
N LEU A 328 -18.87 -6.42 0.59
CA LEU A 328 -18.14 -6.58 1.84
C LEU A 328 -18.83 -5.86 3.00
N PHE A 329 -19.38 -4.67 2.73
CA PHE A 329 -20.20 -3.89 3.66
C PHE A 329 -21.44 -4.67 4.14
N ARG A 330 -22.20 -5.29 3.23
CA ARG A 330 -23.35 -6.15 3.58
C ARG A 330 -22.93 -7.45 4.23
N ASN A 331 -21.83 -8.05 3.80
CA ASN A 331 -21.35 -9.33 4.32
C ASN A 331 -20.89 -9.22 5.76
N ALA A 332 -20.12 -8.18 6.10
CA ALA A 332 -19.73 -7.91 7.47
C ALA A 332 -20.96 -7.75 8.38
N ALA A 333 -21.98 -7.01 7.91
CA ALA A 333 -23.23 -6.83 8.63
C ALA A 333 -24.06 -8.13 8.75
N ALA A 334 -24.14 -8.93 7.69
CA ALA A 334 -24.86 -10.20 7.70
C ALA A 334 -24.24 -11.22 8.66
N ARG A 335 -22.90 -11.23 8.78
CA ARG A 335 -22.21 -12.08 9.75
C ARG A 335 -22.50 -11.70 11.19
N GLU A 336 -22.72 -10.41 11.45
CA GLU A 336 -23.03 -9.90 12.78
C GLU A 336 -24.52 -10.00 13.14
N PHE A 337 -25.40 -9.65 12.21
CA PHE A 337 -26.83 -9.43 12.45
C PHE A 337 -27.74 -10.47 11.78
N GLY A 338 -27.17 -11.42 11.04
CA GLY A 338 -27.90 -12.46 10.32
C GLY A 338 -28.48 -12.05 8.95
N VAL A 339 -28.43 -10.76 8.60
CA VAL A 339 -28.90 -10.24 7.31
C VAL A 339 -28.06 -9.03 6.87
N GLY A 340 -27.74 -8.97 5.58
CA GLY A 340 -26.98 -7.87 4.97
C GLY A 340 -27.90 -6.85 4.30
N SER A 341 -27.80 -5.59 4.70
CA SER A 341 -28.54 -4.47 4.11
C SER A 341 -27.74 -3.17 4.25
N VAL A 342 -28.22 -2.07 3.68
CA VAL A 342 -27.60 -0.76 3.88
C VAL A 342 -27.71 -0.33 5.35
N GLU A 343 -28.87 -0.55 5.96
CA GLU A 343 -29.18 -0.21 7.35
C GLU A 343 -28.29 -0.98 8.32
N THR A 344 -28.17 -2.30 8.14
CA THR A 344 -27.34 -3.15 9.01
C THR A 344 -25.85 -2.85 8.82
N GLY A 345 -25.40 -2.53 7.59
CA GLY A 345 -24.05 -2.05 7.34
C GLY A 345 -23.75 -0.74 8.06
N LYS A 346 -24.66 0.25 8.00
CA LYS A 346 -24.55 1.51 8.74
C LYS A 346 -24.49 1.29 10.25
N MET A 347 -25.29 0.36 10.77
CA MET A 347 -25.26 -0.01 12.19
C MET A 347 -23.90 -0.58 12.59
N LEU A 348 -23.32 -1.46 11.76
CA LEU A 348 -22.01 -2.05 12.03
C LEU A 348 -20.89 -1.01 11.99
N GLU A 349 -20.89 -0.11 11.00
CA GLU A 349 -19.90 0.97 10.90
C GLU A 349 -19.99 1.94 12.09
N ARG A 350 -21.21 2.30 12.54
CA ARG A 350 -21.37 3.10 13.78
C ARG A 350 -20.79 2.38 15.00
N ARG A 351 -20.98 1.06 15.11
CA ARG A 351 -20.40 0.25 16.19
C ARG A 351 -18.88 0.23 16.12
N PHE A 352 -18.31 0.10 14.92
CA PHE A 352 -16.87 0.17 14.70
C PHE A 352 -16.30 1.54 15.10
N LEU A 353 -16.87 2.63 14.58
CA LEU A 353 -16.44 4.00 14.89
C LEU A 353 -16.46 4.26 16.41
N ALA A 354 -17.54 3.85 17.10
CA ALA A 354 -17.62 3.94 18.55
C ALA A 354 -16.53 3.14 19.27
N ALA A 355 -16.22 1.92 18.79
CA ALA A 355 -15.19 1.07 19.38
C ALA A 355 -13.77 1.66 19.27
N ILE A 356 -13.51 2.50 18.27
CA ILE A 356 -12.23 3.20 18.09
C ILE A 356 -12.24 4.65 18.57
N GLY A 357 -13.32 5.08 19.26
CA GLY A 357 -13.44 6.42 19.84
C GLY A 357 -13.63 7.54 18.80
N VAL A 358 -14.15 7.22 17.62
CA VAL A 358 -14.54 8.21 16.60
C VAL A 358 -16.03 8.50 16.74
N ASP A 359 -16.38 9.78 16.84
CA ASP A 359 -17.79 10.19 16.88
C ASP A 359 -18.47 9.86 15.54
N SER A 360 -19.55 9.08 15.61
CA SER A 360 -20.34 8.71 14.44
C SER A 360 -20.99 9.90 13.73
N SER A 361 -21.10 11.08 14.36
CA SER A 361 -21.50 12.32 13.68
C SER A 361 -20.48 12.79 12.62
N GLY A 362 -19.27 12.21 12.66
CA GLY A 362 -18.24 12.42 11.65
C GLY A 362 -18.52 11.72 10.32
N PHE A 363 -19.52 10.84 10.23
CA PHE A 363 -19.86 10.08 9.04
C PHE A 363 -21.38 10.02 8.81
N GLU A 364 -21.82 10.40 7.61
CA GLU A 364 -23.16 10.13 7.10
C GLU A 364 -23.04 9.10 5.98
N VAL A 365 -23.50 7.89 6.24
CA VAL A 365 -23.38 6.75 5.34
C VAL A 365 -24.73 6.43 4.71
N TYR A 366 -24.73 6.30 3.39
CA TYR A 366 -25.87 5.94 2.54
C TYR A 366 -25.55 4.74 1.65
N ASP A 367 -24.27 4.41 1.47
CA ASP A 367 -23.77 3.21 0.80
C ASP A 367 -22.32 2.93 1.29
N GLY A 368 -21.79 1.73 1.03
CA GLY A 368 -20.42 1.36 1.45
C GLY A 368 -19.34 1.72 0.43
N CYS A 369 -19.71 1.95 -0.84
CA CYS A 369 -18.76 2.23 -1.90
C CYS A 369 -18.47 3.72 -2.08
N GLY A 370 -19.28 4.62 -1.52
CA GLY A 370 -19.11 6.07 -1.65
C GLY A 370 -19.67 6.66 -2.94
N LEU A 371 -20.52 5.94 -3.66
CA LEU A 371 -21.11 6.41 -4.93
C LEU A 371 -22.32 7.33 -4.69
N ALA A 372 -23.02 7.15 -3.57
CA ALA A 372 -24.11 8.02 -3.15
C ALA A 372 -23.59 9.44 -2.82
N PRO A 373 -24.03 10.49 -3.55
CA PRO A 373 -23.58 11.87 -3.28
C PRO A 373 -24.02 12.39 -1.91
N LYS A 374 -25.00 11.74 -1.29
CA LYS A 374 -25.47 12.03 0.07
C LYS A 374 -24.48 11.60 1.15
N ASN A 375 -23.54 10.71 0.85
CA ASN A 375 -22.48 10.38 1.80
C ASN A 375 -21.74 11.64 2.24
N LYS A 376 -21.44 11.74 3.52
CA LYS A 376 -20.64 12.81 4.09
C LYS A 376 -19.64 12.24 5.09
N LEU A 377 -18.48 12.86 5.19
CA LEU A 377 -17.59 12.65 6.32
C LEU A 377 -16.83 13.91 6.70
N LYS A 378 -16.31 13.96 7.92
CA LYS A 378 -15.38 14.99 8.38
C LYS A 378 -13.95 14.51 8.14
N PRO A 379 -13.08 15.26 7.44
CA PRO A 379 -11.68 14.88 7.27
C PRO A 379 -10.98 14.55 8.60
N SER A 380 -11.33 15.23 9.70
CA SER A 380 -10.78 14.97 11.04
C SER A 380 -11.21 13.64 11.64
N ALA A 381 -12.43 13.17 11.32
CA ALA A 381 -12.93 11.85 11.71
C ALA A 381 -12.29 10.74 10.88
N GLU A 382 -12.11 10.98 9.57
CA GLU A 382 -11.41 10.07 8.67
C GLU A 382 -9.94 9.88 9.09
N SER A 383 -9.20 10.96 9.34
CA SER A 383 -7.81 10.87 9.80
C SER A 383 -7.68 10.21 11.17
N GLN A 384 -8.68 10.38 12.06
CA GLN A 384 -8.74 9.70 13.35
C GLN A 384 -8.98 8.20 13.19
N MET A 385 -9.91 7.80 12.33
CA MET A 385 -10.17 6.39 12.00
C MET A 385 -8.93 5.73 11.39
N LEU A 386 -8.30 6.38 10.42
CA LEU A 386 -7.06 5.89 9.81
C LEU A 386 -5.94 5.73 10.83
N ALA A 387 -5.78 6.68 11.76
CA ALA A 387 -4.78 6.58 12.82
C ALA A 387 -5.07 5.42 13.80
N ALA A 388 -6.34 5.15 14.10
CA ALA A 388 -6.73 3.97 14.88
C ALA A 388 -6.42 2.68 14.11
N MET A 389 -6.72 2.62 12.81
CA MET A 389 -6.42 1.46 11.97
C MET A 389 -4.93 1.19 11.80
N ALA A 390 -4.07 2.21 11.81
CA ALA A 390 -2.62 2.01 11.80
C ALA A 390 -2.08 1.36 13.07
N ARG A 391 -2.81 1.46 14.20
CA ARG A 391 -2.48 0.78 15.46
C ARG A 391 -3.22 -0.54 15.64
N HIS A 392 -4.07 -0.93 14.70
CA HIS A 392 -4.88 -2.14 14.79
C HIS A 392 -3.99 -3.39 14.63
N PRO A 393 -4.31 -4.53 15.29
CA PRO A 393 -3.54 -5.76 15.12
C PRO A 393 -3.45 -6.27 13.67
N LYS A 394 -4.42 -5.89 12.82
CA LYS A 394 -4.47 -6.21 11.38
C LYS A 394 -4.02 -5.06 10.47
N HIS A 395 -3.29 -4.06 11.00
CA HIS A 395 -2.91 -2.84 10.26
C HIS A 395 -2.17 -3.15 8.95
N GLU A 396 -1.29 -4.16 8.93
CA GLU A 396 -0.53 -4.53 7.74
C GLU A 396 -1.43 -4.88 6.55
N TYR A 397 -2.51 -5.65 6.76
CA TYR A 397 -3.45 -6.03 5.70
C TYR A 397 -4.26 -4.83 5.21
N TYR A 398 -4.66 -3.95 6.14
CA TYR A 398 -5.40 -2.74 5.81
C TYR A 398 -4.56 -1.78 4.97
N ILE A 399 -3.40 -1.38 5.50
CA ILE A 399 -2.50 -0.42 4.87
C ILE A 399 -2.00 -0.96 3.54
N ASN A 400 -1.59 -2.24 3.48
CA ASN A 400 -1.02 -2.79 2.25
C ASN A 400 -2.04 -3.00 1.13
N SER A 401 -3.34 -3.03 1.42
CA SER A 401 -4.39 -3.06 0.41
C SER A 401 -4.60 -1.73 -0.32
N PHE A 402 -4.08 -0.62 0.22
CA PHE A 402 -4.24 0.70 -0.39
C PHE A 402 -3.34 0.85 -1.62
N ALA A 403 -3.81 1.64 -2.58
CA ALA A 403 -3.00 2.06 -3.71
C ALA A 403 -1.79 2.89 -3.26
N SER A 404 -0.80 3.00 -4.13
CA SER A 404 0.36 3.87 -3.96
C SER A 404 0.71 4.49 -5.32
N PRO A 405 1.61 5.47 -5.39
CA PRO A 405 2.16 5.91 -6.67
C PRO A 405 2.63 4.69 -7.49
N LYS A 406 2.27 4.66 -8.77
CA LYS A 406 2.54 3.56 -9.73
C LYS A 406 1.76 2.24 -9.49
N ILE A 407 0.91 2.15 -8.47
CA ILE A 407 0.13 0.95 -8.14
C ILE A 407 -1.37 1.26 -8.06
N GLY A 408 -2.22 0.37 -8.60
CA GLY A 408 -3.68 0.52 -8.55
C GLY A 408 -4.17 1.86 -9.10
N SER A 409 -5.11 2.50 -8.39
CA SER A 409 -5.65 3.82 -8.73
C SER A 409 -4.63 4.97 -8.65
N GLY A 410 -3.43 4.72 -8.09
CA GLY A 410 -2.29 5.64 -8.09
C GLY A 410 -1.31 5.42 -9.25
N SER A 411 -1.62 4.53 -10.22
CA SER A 411 -0.69 4.14 -11.29
C SER A 411 -0.19 5.29 -12.17
N LYS A 412 -0.98 6.37 -12.28
CA LYS A 412 -0.66 7.59 -13.03
C LYS A 412 -0.65 8.83 -12.14
N ARG A 413 -0.23 8.70 -10.88
CA ARG A 413 -0.20 9.80 -9.91
C ARG A 413 1.18 9.91 -9.28
N MET A 414 1.55 11.13 -8.89
CA MET A 414 2.76 11.44 -8.11
C MET A 414 4.06 10.83 -8.68
N TYR A 415 4.24 10.85 -10.00
CA TYR A 415 5.41 10.24 -10.67
C TYR A 415 6.74 10.91 -10.30
N THR A 416 6.68 12.17 -9.86
CA THR A 416 7.83 12.96 -9.42
C THR A 416 8.24 12.67 -7.98
N LEU A 417 7.41 11.97 -7.20
CA LEU A 417 7.75 11.61 -5.83
C LEU A 417 8.96 10.67 -5.86
N GLN A 418 10.07 11.14 -5.31
CA GLN A 418 11.33 10.41 -5.31
C GLN A 418 11.17 9.03 -4.66
N TYR A 419 10.34 8.95 -3.62
CA TYR A 419 10.08 7.75 -2.82
C TYR A 419 8.60 7.34 -2.91
N PRO A 420 8.19 6.63 -3.96
CA PRO A 420 6.78 6.27 -4.15
C PRO A 420 6.22 5.38 -3.03
N TRP A 421 7.07 4.63 -2.32
CA TRP A 421 6.66 3.81 -1.17
C TRP A 421 6.47 4.59 0.13
N ALA A 422 6.80 5.88 0.18
CA ALA A 422 6.64 6.72 1.37
C ALA A 422 5.17 7.05 1.67
N THR A 423 4.23 6.60 0.83
CA THR A 423 2.81 6.83 1.04
C THR A 423 1.93 5.74 0.43
N ARG A 424 0.77 5.54 1.04
CA ARG A 424 -0.33 4.73 0.53
C ARG A 424 -1.65 5.45 0.74
N PHE A 425 -2.56 5.37 -0.22
CA PHE A 425 -3.81 6.11 -0.17
C PHE A 425 -4.95 5.42 -0.92
N LYS A 426 -6.17 5.69 -0.46
CA LYS A 426 -7.40 5.47 -1.20
C LYS A 426 -7.77 6.74 -1.95
N THR A 427 -8.02 6.60 -3.24
CA THR A 427 -8.54 7.69 -4.08
C THR A 427 -10.06 7.77 -4.02
N GLY A 428 -10.61 8.98 -4.16
CA GLY A 428 -12.03 9.26 -4.33
C GLY A 428 -12.27 10.18 -5.52
N TYR A 429 -13.17 9.79 -6.42
CA TYR A 429 -13.63 10.66 -7.51
C TYR A 429 -15.08 10.33 -7.88
N ILE A 430 -15.97 11.31 -7.79
CA ILE A 430 -17.32 11.27 -8.41
C ILE A 430 -17.66 12.68 -8.88
N ALA A 431 -17.64 12.92 -10.20
CA ALA A 431 -18.00 14.21 -10.79
C ALA A 431 -17.29 15.43 -10.16
N GLU A 432 -17.95 16.19 -9.28
CA GLU A 432 -17.49 17.44 -8.66
C GLU A 432 -16.73 17.24 -7.33
N VAL A 433 -16.15 16.05 -7.11
CA VAL A 433 -15.53 15.62 -5.87
C VAL A 433 -14.22 14.88 -6.14
N HIS A 434 -13.16 15.24 -5.41
CA HIS A 434 -11.86 14.56 -5.42
C HIS A 434 -11.38 14.31 -3.99
N GLY A 435 -10.84 13.12 -3.73
CA GLY A 435 -10.41 12.68 -2.40
C GLY A 435 -9.12 11.88 -2.41
N LEU A 436 -8.30 12.07 -1.38
CA LEU A 436 -7.14 11.25 -1.02
C LEU A 436 -7.17 11.04 0.48
N ALA A 437 -7.24 9.78 0.92
CA ALA A 437 -7.21 9.41 2.33
C ALA A 437 -6.27 8.23 2.55
N GLY A 438 -5.37 8.31 3.54
CA GLY A 438 -4.39 7.24 3.78
C GLY A 438 -3.24 7.66 4.67
N TYR A 439 -2.04 7.19 4.33
CA TYR A 439 -0.87 7.21 5.18
C TYR A 439 0.34 7.82 4.48
N ILE A 440 1.13 8.59 5.25
CA ILE A 440 2.47 9.03 4.91
C ILE A 440 3.43 8.43 5.93
N PHE A 441 4.41 7.67 5.46
CA PHE A 441 5.40 7.00 6.31
C PHE A 441 6.61 7.92 6.45
N ALA A 442 6.67 8.65 7.56
CA ALA A 442 7.78 9.52 7.87
C ALA A 442 8.75 8.88 8.88
N GLN A 443 9.94 9.47 8.98
CA GLN A 443 11.03 8.93 9.80
C GLN A 443 10.66 8.84 11.30
N GLY A 444 9.94 9.81 11.85
CA GLY A 444 9.59 9.86 13.28
C GLY A 444 8.16 9.45 13.63
N ASP A 445 7.29 9.37 12.64
CA ASP A 445 5.85 9.13 12.82
C ASP A 445 5.25 8.63 11.51
N THR A 446 4.13 7.93 11.61
CA THR A 446 3.25 7.78 10.45
C THR A 446 2.17 8.84 10.56
N LEU A 447 1.85 9.50 9.45
CA LEU A 447 0.76 10.46 9.42
C LEU A 447 -0.45 9.81 8.76
N ALA A 448 -1.59 9.87 9.44
CA ALA A 448 -2.88 9.60 8.85
C ALA A 448 -3.42 10.90 8.24
N VAL A 449 -3.75 10.87 6.96
CA VAL A 449 -4.09 12.07 6.17
C VAL A 449 -5.42 11.85 5.48
N ALA A 450 -6.28 12.86 5.52
CA ALA A 450 -7.54 12.89 4.78
C ALA A 450 -7.67 14.27 4.10
N MET A 451 -7.80 14.26 2.77
CA MET A 451 -7.77 15.46 1.94
C MET A 451 -8.85 15.42 0.87
N TYR A 452 -9.61 16.50 0.73
CA TYR A 452 -10.81 16.57 -0.10
C TYR A 452 -10.94 17.89 -0.84
N LEU A 453 -11.36 17.81 -2.10
CA LEU A 453 -11.84 18.93 -2.89
C LEU A 453 -13.30 18.64 -3.28
N ASN A 454 -14.20 19.53 -2.88
CA ASN A 454 -15.62 19.51 -3.24
C ASN A 454 -15.95 20.72 -4.11
N LYS A 455 -17.04 20.67 -4.87
CA LYS A 455 -17.47 21.74 -5.80
C LYS A 455 -16.48 21.98 -6.95
N THR A 456 -15.82 20.92 -7.40
CA THR A 456 -14.82 21.01 -8.48
C THR A 456 -15.42 21.09 -9.89
N GLY A 457 -16.74 21.09 -10.05
CA GLY A 457 -17.43 20.98 -11.34
C GLY A 457 -17.16 22.09 -12.38
N LYS A 458 -16.60 23.23 -11.96
CA LYS A 458 -16.12 24.30 -12.87
C LYS A 458 -14.67 24.13 -13.32
N ASN A 459 -13.94 23.21 -12.72
CA ASN A 459 -12.51 22.98 -12.94
C ASN A 459 -12.29 21.68 -13.72
N LYS A 460 -11.17 21.58 -14.44
CA LYS A 460 -10.83 20.33 -15.14
C LYS A 460 -10.41 19.28 -14.11
N ASP A 461 -10.78 18.03 -14.39
CA ASP A 461 -10.41 16.88 -13.55
C ASP A 461 -8.89 16.72 -13.39
N GLY A 462 -8.12 16.95 -14.46
CA GLY A 462 -6.65 16.93 -14.44
C GLY A 462 -6.08 17.95 -13.45
N ASP A 463 -6.51 19.20 -13.56
CA ASP A 463 -6.04 20.30 -12.70
C ASP A 463 -6.34 20.01 -11.21
N CYS A 464 -7.51 19.47 -10.90
CA CYS A 464 -7.87 19.08 -9.53
C CYS A 464 -6.95 17.96 -8.98
N LYS A 465 -6.66 16.94 -9.80
CA LYS A 465 -5.76 15.85 -9.44
C LYS A 465 -4.33 16.33 -9.25
N ASP A 466 -3.85 17.22 -10.12
CA ASP A 466 -2.50 17.77 -10.06
C ASP A 466 -2.29 18.61 -8.80
N VAL A 467 -3.29 19.41 -8.41
CA VAL A 467 -3.26 20.15 -7.13
C VAL A 467 -3.20 19.19 -5.95
N MET A 468 -4.07 18.18 -5.91
CA MET A 468 -4.05 17.18 -4.83
C MET A 468 -2.73 16.41 -4.76
N ASP A 469 -2.19 15.99 -5.90
CA ASP A 469 -0.90 15.29 -5.97
C ASP A 469 0.23 16.20 -5.45
N THR A 470 0.25 17.46 -5.86
CA THR A 470 1.25 18.43 -5.41
C THR A 470 1.20 18.64 -3.90
N LEU A 471 0.01 18.86 -3.33
CA LEU A 471 -0.15 19.03 -1.90
C LEU A 471 0.21 17.77 -1.11
N TRP A 472 -0.12 16.59 -1.63
CA TRP A 472 0.25 15.32 -1.00
C TRP A 472 1.77 15.11 -1.02
N VAL A 473 2.44 15.39 -2.15
CA VAL A 473 3.91 15.32 -2.27
C VAL A 473 4.58 16.30 -1.32
N LYS A 474 4.13 17.56 -1.28
CA LYS A 474 4.60 18.56 -0.30
C LYS A 474 4.47 18.07 1.13
N LEU A 475 3.38 17.36 1.46
CA LEU A 475 3.18 16.82 2.80
C LEU A 475 4.13 15.66 3.10
N VAL A 476 4.40 14.78 2.12
CA VAL A 476 5.41 13.71 2.24
C VAL A 476 6.80 14.28 2.47
N GLU A 477 7.16 15.34 1.74
CA GLU A 477 8.44 16.05 1.87
C GLU A 477 8.54 16.74 3.23
N TRP A 478 7.55 17.56 3.61
CA TRP A 478 7.48 18.24 4.90
C TRP A 478 7.63 17.26 6.08
N ALA A 479 6.92 16.13 6.03
CA ALA A 479 6.95 15.13 7.10
C ALA A 479 8.34 14.48 7.27
N ASN A 480 9.16 14.47 6.23
CA ASN A 480 10.49 13.88 6.25
C ASN A 480 11.62 14.90 6.40
N GLU A 481 11.44 16.15 6.00
CA GLU A 481 12.47 17.20 6.08
C GLU A 481 12.62 17.82 7.47
N GLY A 482 11.52 17.93 8.24
CA GLY A 482 11.50 18.59 9.55
C GLY A 482 11.95 17.75 10.74
N PHE A 483 12.44 16.51 10.53
CA PHE A 483 12.79 15.61 11.64
C PHE A 483 14.05 16.11 12.40
N PRO A 484 14.06 16.26 13.73
CA PRO A 484 15.15 16.91 14.49
C PRO A 484 16.54 16.36 14.20
N SER A 485 16.69 15.03 14.09
CA SER A 485 18.00 14.44 13.78
C SER A 485 18.43 14.72 12.34
N LEU A 486 17.50 14.78 11.38
CA LEU A 486 17.83 15.14 10.00
C LEU A 486 18.19 16.62 9.89
N VAL A 487 17.43 17.51 10.55
CA VAL A 487 17.76 18.94 10.63
C VAL A 487 19.15 19.14 11.23
N ARG A 488 19.46 18.49 12.35
CA ARG A 488 20.79 18.52 12.96
C ARG A 488 21.87 18.01 12.00
N MET A 489 21.57 16.97 11.20
CA MET A 489 22.49 16.44 10.19
C MET A 489 22.71 17.45 9.05
N LYS A 490 21.65 18.14 8.58
CA LYS A 490 21.72 19.21 7.59
C LYS A 490 22.55 20.39 8.11
N ASP A 491 22.31 20.87 9.33
CA ASP A 491 23.06 21.96 9.96
C ASP A 491 24.56 21.64 10.06
N MET A 492 24.89 20.41 10.46
CA MET A 492 26.27 19.93 10.50
C MET A 492 26.90 19.93 9.11
N TRP A 493 26.15 19.52 8.09
CA TRP A 493 26.62 19.49 6.70
C TRP A 493 26.86 20.90 6.15
N ILE A 494 25.94 21.84 6.38
CA ILE A 494 26.07 23.26 6.02
C ILE A 494 27.32 23.86 6.66
N ALA A 495 27.53 23.61 7.95
CA ALA A 495 28.71 24.08 8.68
C ALA A 495 30.05 23.49 8.17
N ALA A 496 30.00 22.44 7.35
CA ALA A 496 31.15 21.74 6.80
C ALA A 496 31.42 22.05 5.31
N GLN A 497 30.72 23.01 4.69
CA GLN A 497 30.92 23.36 3.28
C GLN A 497 32.37 23.75 2.92
N GLY A 498 33.11 24.34 3.88
CA GLY A 498 34.53 24.67 3.72
C GLY A 498 35.50 23.49 3.86
N VAL A 499 35.03 22.34 4.34
CA VAL A 499 35.86 21.14 4.57
C VAL A 499 35.90 20.29 3.30
N LYS A 500 37.06 20.26 2.64
CA LYS A 500 37.28 19.58 1.36
C LYS A 500 38.02 18.25 1.55
N GLY A 501 37.69 17.26 0.72
CA GLY A 501 38.30 15.93 0.74
C GLY A 501 37.61 14.99 1.71
N LEU A 502 37.55 13.70 1.34
CA LEU A 502 36.79 12.69 2.09
C LEU A 502 37.35 12.49 3.50
N ASP A 503 38.65 12.31 3.66
CA ASP A 503 39.29 12.11 4.97
C ASP A 503 39.04 13.29 5.92
N ALA A 504 39.17 14.53 5.43
CA ALA A 504 38.93 15.73 6.23
C ALA A 504 37.46 15.85 6.65
N ARG A 505 36.52 15.49 5.76
CA ARG A 505 35.09 15.47 6.07
C ARG A 505 34.75 14.37 7.08
N LEU A 506 35.30 13.16 6.91
CA LEU A 506 35.13 12.06 7.86
C LEU A 506 35.67 12.43 9.24
N GLU A 507 36.85 13.05 9.32
CA GLU A 507 37.40 13.55 10.58
C GLU A 507 36.48 14.62 11.20
N TYR A 508 36.05 15.60 10.41
CA TYR A 508 35.17 16.68 10.90
C TYR A 508 33.86 16.13 11.49
N PHE A 509 33.12 15.31 10.73
CA PHE A 509 31.82 14.82 11.15
C PHE A 509 31.91 13.82 12.30
N SER A 510 32.87 12.88 12.25
CA SER A 510 33.04 11.90 13.33
C SER A 510 33.44 12.59 14.64
N LYS A 511 34.23 13.68 14.56
CA LYS A 511 34.58 14.52 15.72
C LYS A 511 33.38 15.28 16.28
N LYS A 512 32.53 15.86 15.42
CA LYS A 512 31.29 16.55 15.85
C LYS A 512 30.30 15.64 16.57
N LEU A 513 30.34 14.33 16.29
CA LEU A 513 29.50 13.34 16.95
C LEU A 513 30.11 12.77 18.24
N GLN A 514 31.31 13.18 18.66
CA GLN A 514 31.86 12.78 19.96
C GLN A 514 30.93 13.18 21.11
N GLY A 515 30.84 12.33 22.13
CA GLY A 515 29.93 12.51 23.26
C GLY A 515 28.48 12.08 22.99
N THR A 516 28.08 11.83 21.74
CA THR A 516 26.74 11.30 21.41
C THR A 516 26.48 10.00 22.19
N PRO A 517 25.36 9.86 22.90
CA PRO A 517 25.05 8.66 23.69
C PRO A 517 25.07 7.37 22.87
N TYR A 518 25.49 6.28 23.50
CA TYR A 518 25.42 4.94 22.90
C TYR A 518 24.07 4.28 23.21
N ARG A 519 23.41 3.75 22.19
CA ARG A 519 22.25 2.86 22.32
C ARG A 519 22.35 1.78 21.26
N LEU A 520 21.99 0.55 21.61
CA LEU A 520 22.01 -0.57 20.65
C LEU A 520 20.81 -0.48 19.69
N GLY A 521 21.06 -0.67 18.39
CA GLY A 521 20.04 -0.81 17.36
C GLY A 521 19.28 0.47 16.94
N PRO A 522 19.85 1.68 16.89
CA PRO A 522 19.18 2.83 16.25
C PRO A 522 19.25 2.74 14.70
N MET A 523 18.93 1.57 14.13
CA MET A 523 19.20 1.21 12.73
C MET A 523 18.07 1.67 11.79
N GLY A 524 16.88 1.88 12.34
CA GLY A 524 15.70 2.48 11.71
C GLY A 524 15.05 1.68 10.57
N GLU A 525 13.74 1.83 10.41
CA GLU A 525 12.93 1.32 9.27
C GLU A 525 11.54 1.98 9.21
N GLY A 526 11.26 2.94 10.11
CA GLY A 526 9.99 3.65 10.17
C GLY A 526 9.04 3.04 11.20
N THR A 527 8.14 3.87 11.73
CA THR A 527 7.35 3.58 12.93
C THR A 527 6.36 2.43 12.84
N LEU A 528 6.07 1.95 11.63
CA LEU A 528 5.21 0.79 11.38
C LEU A 528 5.98 -0.50 11.08
N ASP A 529 7.32 -0.46 11.02
CA ASP A 529 8.09 -1.69 10.88
C ASP A 529 8.03 -2.50 12.19
N PRO A 530 7.63 -3.78 12.14
CA PRO A 530 7.46 -4.59 13.35
C PRO A 530 8.80 -5.02 13.99
N ILE A 531 9.93 -4.82 13.31
CA ILE A 531 11.26 -5.27 13.75
C ILE A 531 12.10 -4.09 14.22
N GLU A 532 12.15 -2.98 13.49
CA GLU A 532 12.91 -1.79 13.86
C GLU A 532 12.13 -0.48 13.64
N PRO A 533 11.24 -0.12 14.59
CA PRO A 533 10.32 1.01 14.44
C PRO A 533 10.97 2.40 14.55
N LYS A 534 12.30 2.47 14.59
CA LYS A 534 13.03 3.73 14.78
C LYS A 534 13.15 4.52 13.47
N PRO A 535 13.38 5.84 13.56
CA PRO A 535 13.80 6.65 12.42
C PRO A 535 15.10 6.13 11.82
N LEU A 536 15.20 6.21 10.50
CA LEU A 536 16.43 5.93 9.77
C LEU A 536 17.55 6.89 10.14
N VAL A 537 17.23 8.19 10.21
CA VAL A 537 18.16 9.23 10.66
C VAL A 537 17.94 9.45 12.14
N TYR A 538 18.89 9.05 12.98
CA TYR A 538 18.76 9.19 14.43
C TYR A 538 20.11 9.57 15.05
N LEU A 539 20.22 10.82 15.51
CA LEU A 539 21.44 11.40 16.08
C LEU A 539 21.36 11.64 17.59
N ASP A 540 20.23 11.32 18.24
CA ASP A 540 20.10 11.39 19.71
C ASP A 540 20.95 10.32 20.40
N SER A 541 21.14 9.18 19.74
CA SER A 541 22.06 8.14 20.15
C SER A 541 22.45 7.26 18.97
N VAL A 542 23.63 6.66 19.04
CA VAL A 542 24.19 5.83 17.96
C VAL A 542 24.73 4.51 18.53
N ASP A 543 24.79 3.47 17.71
CA ASP A 543 25.70 2.35 17.96
C ASP A 543 26.95 2.49 17.08
N CYS A 544 27.79 1.46 17.07
CA CYS A 544 29.02 1.49 16.31
C CYS A 544 28.81 1.58 14.79
N VAL A 545 27.77 0.92 14.28
CA VAL A 545 27.46 0.88 12.84
C VAL A 545 26.81 2.18 12.45
N THR A 546 25.76 2.61 13.17
CA THR A 546 25.03 3.82 12.80
C THR A 546 25.89 5.07 12.97
N PHE A 547 26.80 5.12 13.96
CA PHE A 547 27.80 6.20 14.05
C PHE A 547 28.63 6.33 12.77
N LEU A 548 29.08 5.18 12.25
CA LEU A 548 29.90 5.11 11.06
C LEU A 548 29.09 5.49 9.81
N GLU A 549 27.87 4.98 9.66
CA GLU A 549 27.00 5.28 8.52
C GLU A 549 26.56 6.75 8.46
N HIS A 550 26.14 7.35 9.60
CA HIS A 550 25.72 8.76 9.61
C HIS A 550 26.90 9.69 9.30
N THR A 551 28.09 9.38 9.83
CA THR A 551 29.30 10.14 9.52
C THR A 551 29.63 10.04 8.02
N LEU A 552 29.61 8.84 7.47
CA LEU A 552 29.92 8.61 6.05
C LEU A 552 28.89 9.29 5.14
N ALA A 553 27.60 9.22 5.48
CA ALA A 553 26.55 9.90 4.73
C ALA A 553 26.77 11.41 4.68
N MET A 554 27.10 12.06 5.81
CA MET A 554 27.45 13.49 5.83
C MET A 554 28.73 13.80 5.03
N ALA A 555 29.72 12.90 5.08
CA ALA A 555 30.97 13.10 4.37
C ALA A 555 30.80 12.99 2.84
N LEU A 556 29.96 12.07 2.36
CA LEU A 556 29.74 11.81 0.93
C LEU A 556 28.64 12.64 0.28
N ALA A 557 27.67 13.13 1.06
CA ALA A 557 26.53 13.85 0.50
C ALA A 557 26.96 15.11 -0.29
N PRO A 558 26.56 15.25 -1.57
CA PRO A 558 26.86 16.45 -2.38
C PRO A 558 26.06 17.69 -1.95
N SER A 559 24.92 17.50 -1.28
CA SER A 559 24.09 18.56 -0.71
C SER A 559 23.42 18.10 0.59
N GLU A 560 22.97 19.03 1.44
CA GLU A 560 22.17 18.72 2.63
C GLU A 560 20.88 17.95 2.30
N ASP A 561 20.26 18.21 1.15
CA ASP A 561 19.04 17.52 0.71
C ASP A 561 19.30 16.08 0.28
N SER A 562 20.54 15.76 -0.09
CA SER A 562 20.93 14.40 -0.49
C SER A 562 21.28 13.47 0.69
N LEU A 563 21.41 13.98 1.91
CA LEU A 563 21.88 13.24 3.10
C LEU A 563 21.08 11.96 3.33
N PHE A 564 19.76 12.07 3.30
CA PHE A 564 18.85 10.96 3.53
C PHE A 564 19.03 9.86 2.47
N ASN A 565 19.15 10.27 1.21
CA ASN A 565 19.28 9.39 0.05
C ASN A 565 20.61 8.63 0.08
N VAL A 566 21.69 9.32 0.47
CA VAL A 566 23.02 8.71 0.62
C VAL A 566 23.00 7.72 1.79
N LEU A 567 22.37 8.07 2.92
CA LEU A 567 22.26 7.16 4.06
C LEU A 567 21.49 5.87 3.71
N GLN A 568 20.39 5.98 2.95
CA GLN A 568 19.65 4.81 2.48
C GLN A 568 20.55 3.85 1.67
N LYS A 569 21.30 4.37 0.70
CA LYS A 569 22.18 3.54 -0.14
C LYS A 569 23.31 2.91 0.67
N ILE A 570 23.83 3.62 1.66
CA ILE A 570 24.83 3.07 2.58
C ILE A 570 24.25 1.87 3.35
N ARG A 571 23.02 1.99 3.87
CA ARG A 571 22.43 1.00 4.80
C ARG A 571 21.69 -0.15 4.12
N TYR A 572 21.08 0.05 2.94
CA TYR A 572 20.24 -0.94 2.26
C TYR A 572 20.69 -1.23 0.84
N LEU A 573 20.58 -2.49 0.44
CA LEU A 573 20.73 -2.94 -0.94
C LEU A 573 19.72 -2.19 -1.83
N GLY A 574 20.22 -1.52 -2.87
CA GLY A 574 19.40 -0.71 -3.78
C GLY A 574 18.76 0.53 -3.15
N GLY A 575 19.04 0.85 -1.87
CA GLY A 575 18.40 1.94 -1.14
C GLY A 575 16.95 1.67 -0.70
N GLU A 576 16.44 0.45 -0.87
CA GLU A 576 15.09 0.06 -0.45
C GLU A 576 15.04 -0.11 1.07
N ILE A 577 14.24 0.69 1.78
CA ILE A 577 14.13 0.60 3.25
C ILE A 577 13.30 -0.65 3.61
N SER A 578 13.98 -1.72 4.01
CA SER A 578 13.37 -2.94 4.55
C SER A 578 14.38 -3.74 5.35
N TYR A 579 13.91 -4.47 6.37
CA TYR A 579 14.78 -5.39 7.11
C TYR A 579 15.40 -6.45 6.19
N ARG A 580 14.73 -6.79 5.08
CA ARG A 580 15.20 -7.77 4.10
C ARG A 580 16.40 -7.28 3.30
N THR A 581 16.41 -6.00 2.96
CA THR A 581 17.42 -5.35 2.10
C THR A 581 18.50 -4.66 2.93
N ARG A 582 18.34 -4.57 4.25
CA ARG A 582 19.35 -4.01 5.15
C ARG A 582 20.64 -4.84 5.12
N LYS A 583 21.78 -4.17 5.09
CA LYS A 583 23.10 -4.80 5.19
C LYS A 583 23.36 -5.15 6.66
N HIS A 584 23.26 -6.44 7.02
CA HIS A 584 23.29 -6.89 8.43
C HIS A 584 24.68 -7.28 8.90
N TYR A 585 25.55 -7.74 7.98
CA TYR A 585 26.91 -8.18 8.27
C TYR A 585 27.92 -7.14 7.77
N LEU A 586 28.78 -6.63 8.65
CA LEU A 586 29.59 -5.45 8.34
C LEU A 586 30.63 -5.72 7.23
N LEU A 587 31.30 -6.86 7.28
CA LEU A 587 32.33 -7.21 6.29
C LEU A 587 31.72 -7.89 5.07
N ALA A 588 30.69 -8.71 5.24
CA ALA A 588 30.08 -9.44 4.13
C ALA A 588 29.08 -8.58 3.33
N ASP A 589 28.20 -7.84 4.00
CA ASP A 589 27.12 -7.09 3.33
C ASP A 589 27.50 -5.64 3.10
N TRP A 590 28.18 -5.02 4.08
CA TRP A 590 28.40 -3.57 4.08
C TRP A 590 29.72 -3.17 3.38
N VAL A 591 30.87 -3.66 3.85
CA VAL A 591 32.16 -3.48 3.15
C VAL A 591 32.25 -4.37 1.91
N GLY A 592 31.73 -5.59 1.98
CA GLY A 592 31.84 -6.60 0.92
C GLY A 592 31.10 -6.24 -0.37
N GLU A 593 30.06 -5.41 -0.30
CA GLU A 593 29.39 -4.85 -1.49
C GLU A 593 30.34 -3.96 -2.31
N GLY A 594 31.33 -3.33 -1.67
CA GLY A 594 32.36 -2.55 -2.36
C GLY A 594 31.92 -1.16 -2.83
N MET A 595 30.68 -0.74 -2.57
CA MET A 595 30.16 0.54 -3.07
C MET A 595 30.73 1.76 -2.34
N PHE A 596 30.88 1.67 -1.01
CA PHE A 596 31.28 2.82 -0.17
C PHE A 596 32.56 2.58 0.64
N ALA A 597 33.03 1.34 0.66
CA ALA A 597 34.22 0.95 1.39
C ALA A 597 34.87 -0.26 0.72
N ARG A 598 36.19 -0.40 0.92
CA ARG A 598 36.96 -1.55 0.44
C ARG A 598 37.98 -1.96 1.47
N VAL A 599 38.12 -3.27 1.69
CA VAL A 599 39.16 -3.82 2.57
C VAL A 599 40.53 -3.33 2.11
N LEU A 600 41.30 -2.78 3.04
CA LEU A 600 42.67 -2.33 2.83
C LEU A 600 43.61 -3.47 3.25
N PRO A 601 44.30 -4.14 2.31
CA PRO A 601 45.26 -5.18 2.67
C PRO A 601 46.43 -4.56 3.43
N VAL A 602 46.81 -5.17 4.55
CA VAL A 602 47.96 -4.79 5.35
C VAL A 602 48.98 -5.92 5.38
N GLU A 603 50.27 -5.58 5.39
CA GLU A 603 51.32 -6.56 5.51
C GLU A 603 51.13 -7.41 6.79
N GLY A 604 51.12 -8.73 6.61
CA GLY A 604 50.91 -9.67 7.69
C GLY A 604 49.47 -10.07 7.95
N ASP A 605 48.51 -9.62 7.13
CA ASP A 605 47.13 -10.11 7.09
C ASP A 605 47.06 -11.64 6.92
N THR A 606 45.97 -12.22 7.44
CA THR A 606 45.53 -13.58 7.17
C THR A 606 44.11 -13.57 6.61
N VAL A 607 43.68 -14.68 5.99
CA VAL A 607 42.32 -14.87 5.47
C VAL A 607 41.70 -16.10 6.13
N ILE A 608 40.44 -15.99 6.52
CA ILE A 608 39.62 -17.12 6.96
C ILE A 608 38.36 -17.21 6.10
N SER A 609 37.84 -18.42 5.90
CA SER A 609 36.54 -18.64 5.25
C SER A 609 35.47 -18.89 6.30
N ARG A 610 34.27 -18.31 6.13
CA ARG A 610 33.11 -18.53 7.01
C ARG A 610 31.83 -18.70 6.22
N THR A 611 30.98 -19.59 6.68
CA THR A 611 29.58 -19.67 6.22
C THR A 611 28.71 -18.84 7.16
N LEU A 612 28.10 -17.77 6.69
CA LEU A 612 27.25 -16.90 7.52
C LEU A 612 25.83 -17.46 7.60
N PRO A 613 25.27 -17.70 8.80
CA PRO A 613 23.99 -18.39 8.98
C PRO A 613 22.79 -17.46 8.74
N LYS A 614 22.65 -16.94 7.52
CA LYS A 614 21.59 -15.98 7.15
C LYS A 614 20.21 -16.62 7.15
N LYS A 615 20.06 -17.88 6.73
CA LYS A 615 18.80 -18.61 6.78
C LYS A 615 18.22 -18.62 8.19
N ASP A 616 19.01 -19.03 9.17
CA ASP A 616 18.60 -19.09 10.58
C ASP A 616 18.36 -17.69 11.15
N PHE A 617 19.20 -16.71 10.79
CA PHE A 617 19.04 -15.32 11.20
C PHE A 617 17.69 -14.74 10.77
N PHE A 618 17.32 -14.86 9.49
CA PHE A 618 16.04 -14.38 8.97
C PHE A 618 14.86 -15.20 9.50
N LYS A 619 15.02 -16.52 9.62
CA LYS A 619 13.98 -17.40 10.18
C LYS A 619 13.62 -17.01 11.61
N ALA A 620 14.59 -16.62 12.43
CA ALA A 620 14.35 -16.11 13.79
C ALA A 620 13.49 -14.84 13.82
N LYS A 621 13.37 -14.12 12.70
CA LYS A 621 12.51 -12.96 12.50
C LYS A 621 11.24 -13.29 11.72
N ARG A 622 10.89 -14.58 11.59
CA ARG A 622 9.75 -15.07 10.79
C ARG A 622 9.85 -14.65 9.31
N MET A 623 11.07 -14.54 8.79
CA MET A 623 11.34 -14.19 7.40
C MET A 623 12.18 -15.26 6.71
N LYS A 624 12.08 -15.33 5.39
CA LYS A 624 13.00 -16.10 4.54
C LYS A 624 14.16 -15.22 4.10
N TYR A 625 15.37 -15.79 4.01
CA TYR A 625 16.52 -15.15 3.38
C TYR A 625 16.38 -15.26 1.86
N LEU A 626 16.32 -14.11 1.19
CA LEU A 626 16.11 -14.03 -0.26
C LEU A 626 17.28 -13.30 -0.93
N VAL A 627 17.67 -13.75 -2.12
CA VAL A 627 18.55 -13.05 -3.07
C VAL A 627 17.83 -13.05 -4.41
N ASP A 628 17.68 -11.87 -5.03
CA ASP A 628 16.93 -11.68 -6.28
C ASP A 628 15.51 -12.30 -6.26
N GLY A 629 14.83 -12.18 -5.11
CA GLY A 629 13.48 -12.68 -4.89
C GLY A 629 13.35 -14.19 -4.68
N LYS A 630 14.47 -14.94 -4.66
CA LYS A 630 14.49 -16.39 -4.46
C LYS A 630 15.15 -16.76 -3.14
N GLU A 631 14.68 -17.83 -2.51
CA GLU A 631 15.31 -18.36 -1.30
C GLU A 631 16.74 -18.78 -1.60
N ALA A 632 17.69 -18.29 -0.79
CA ALA A 632 19.12 -18.43 -1.06
C ALA A 632 19.83 -19.23 0.04
N ASP A 633 20.94 -19.89 -0.33
CA ASP A 633 21.82 -20.58 0.60
C ASP A 633 22.67 -19.61 1.44
N ASP A 634 23.15 -20.11 2.59
CA ASP A 634 24.03 -19.33 3.46
C ASP A 634 25.34 -19.02 2.73
N PRO A 635 25.73 -17.74 2.63
CA PRO A 635 26.90 -17.36 1.83
C PRO A 635 28.19 -17.78 2.52
N GLN A 636 29.12 -18.32 1.74
CA GLN A 636 30.51 -18.49 2.15
C GLN A 636 31.29 -17.21 1.83
N VAL A 637 31.92 -16.62 2.85
CA VAL A 637 32.62 -15.34 2.74
C VAL A 637 34.07 -15.48 3.21
N GLU A 638 34.98 -14.80 2.52
CA GLU A 638 36.37 -14.66 2.95
C GLU A 638 36.55 -13.40 3.79
N ILE A 639 37.09 -13.57 4.99
CA ILE A 639 37.38 -12.48 5.91
C ILE A 639 38.90 -12.33 5.99
N ARG A 640 39.41 -11.27 5.37
CA ARG A 640 40.81 -10.83 5.49
C ARG A 640 40.98 -9.93 6.71
N TYR A 641 41.95 -10.21 7.56
CA TYR A 641 42.23 -9.40 8.74
C TYR A 641 43.68 -9.50 9.22
N LEU A 642 44.15 -8.44 9.89
CA LEU A 642 45.44 -8.36 10.55
C LEU A 642 45.35 -9.05 11.92
N PRO A 643 46.10 -10.13 12.18
CA PRO A 643 46.08 -10.84 13.46
C PRO A 643 46.37 -9.92 14.66
N TYR A 644 45.77 -10.23 15.81
CA TYR A 644 45.79 -9.37 17.00
C TYR A 644 47.17 -8.81 17.38
N ASP A 645 48.21 -9.65 17.45
CA ASP A 645 49.54 -9.20 17.88
C ASP A 645 50.14 -8.19 16.89
N LYS A 646 50.00 -8.46 15.59
CA LYS A 646 50.43 -7.53 14.52
C LYS A 646 49.59 -6.26 14.50
N ALA A 647 48.29 -6.36 14.76
CA ALA A 647 47.40 -5.21 14.88
C ALA A 647 47.80 -4.29 16.05
N LEU A 648 48.25 -4.87 17.17
CA LEU A 648 48.73 -4.12 18.32
C LEU A 648 50.07 -3.42 18.04
N GLU A 649 50.98 -4.06 17.32
CA GLU A 649 52.23 -3.43 16.85
C GLU A 649 51.93 -2.29 15.87
N TRP A 650 51.08 -2.56 14.89
CA TRP A 650 50.62 -1.57 13.91
C TRP A 650 50.01 -0.34 14.61
N ALA A 651 49.17 -0.53 15.63
CA ALA A 651 48.50 0.57 16.33
C ALA A 651 49.43 1.48 17.17
N LYS A 652 50.72 1.16 17.32
CA LYS A 652 51.68 1.93 18.12
C LYS A 652 52.54 2.89 17.30
N VAL A 653 52.62 2.70 15.98
CA VAL A 653 53.53 3.47 15.11
C VAL A 653 52.75 4.45 14.24
N PRO A 654 53.29 5.64 13.90
CA PRO A 654 52.69 6.54 12.91
C PRO A 654 52.66 5.91 11.51
N HIS A 655 51.58 6.17 10.75
CA HIS A 655 51.34 5.54 9.43
C HIS A 655 51.09 6.52 8.28
N SER A 656 51.04 7.82 8.55
CA SER A 656 50.64 8.80 7.53
C SER A 656 51.37 10.12 7.74
N ASP A 657 51.76 10.74 6.63
CA ASP A 657 52.34 12.09 6.59
C ASP A 657 51.26 13.17 6.36
N SER A 658 50.03 12.75 6.07
CA SER A 658 48.83 13.58 5.93
C SER A 658 47.67 12.99 6.72
N LEU A 659 46.60 13.76 6.96
CA LEU A 659 45.41 13.22 7.62
C LEU A 659 44.79 12.12 6.77
N LYS A 660 44.61 10.93 7.35
CA LYS A 660 43.86 9.82 6.74
C LYS A 660 42.89 9.22 7.75
N VAL A 661 41.68 8.90 7.31
CA VAL A 661 40.64 8.28 8.13
C VAL A 661 40.24 6.94 7.54
N LEU A 662 40.65 5.87 8.23
CA LEU A 662 40.28 4.50 7.87
C LEU A 662 39.07 4.04 8.67
N GLY A 663 38.35 3.05 8.15
CA GLY A 663 37.43 2.26 8.95
C GLY A 663 38.11 1.02 9.53
N VAL A 664 37.59 0.53 10.66
CA VAL A 664 38.07 -0.70 11.27
C VAL A 664 36.92 -1.60 11.69
N ALA A 665 36.97 -2.87 11.29
CA ALA A 665 36.09 -3.91 11.80
C ALA A 665 36.86 -4.81 12.77
N PHE A 666 36.28 -5.05 13.95
CA PHE A 666 36.86 -5.98 14.93
C PHE A 666 36.30 -7.38 14.70
N VAL A 667 37.10 -8.24 14.07
CA VAL A 667 36.68 -9.57 13.61
C VAL A 667 36.12 -10.37 14.78
N ALA A 668 34.97 -11.00 14.58
CA ALA A 668 34.34 -11.79 15.62
C ALA A 668 35.06 -13.12 15.83
N LYS A 669 35.09 -13.64 17.06
CA LYS A 669 35.47 -15.04 17.33
C LYS A 669 34.38 -16.03 16.93
N SER A 670 33.12 -15.63 17.09
CA SER A 670 31.96 -16.43 16.70
C SER A 670 31.91 -16.57 15.18
N GLU A 671 31.54 -17.74 14.70
CA GLU A 671 31.27 -17.98 13.26
C GLU A 671 29.92 -17.42 12.82
N LYS A 672 29.04 -17.06 13.77
CA LYS A 672 27.69 -16.56 13.48
C LYS A 672 27.65 -15.11 12.99
N ILE A 673 28.72 -14.35 13.19
CA ILE A 673 28.86 -12.94 12.78
C ILE A 673 30.28 -12.70 12.27
N ASP A 674 30.47 -11.68 11.44
CA ASP A 674 31.76 -11.35 10.83
C ASP A 674 32.56 -10.34 11.68
N ALA A 675 31.89 -9.33 12.24
CA ALA A 675 32.49 -8.33 13.11
C ALA A 675 31.65 -8.11 14.38
N THR A 676 32.33 -7.79 15.49
CA THR A 676 31.68 -7.50 16.79
C THR A 676 31.51 -6.01 17.06
N HIS A 677 32.30 -5.17 16.40
CA HIS A 677 32.37 -3.75 16.65
C HIS A 677 33.02 -3.05 15.44
N THR A 678 32.79 -1.74 15.29
CA THR A 678 33.40 -0.92 14.24
C THR A 678 33.66 0.52 14.68
N GLY A 679 34.44 1.26 13.92
CA GLY A 679 34.73 2.68 14.15
C GLY A 679 35.68 3.26 13.12
N PHE A 680 36.15 4.47 13.39
CA PHE A 680 37.15 5.18 12.57
C PHE A 680 38.53 5.09 13.23
N VAL A 681 39.54 4.77 12.42
CA VAL A 681 40.96 4.90 12.79
C VAL A 681 41.48 6.18 12.16
N VAL A 682 41.79 7.17 12.99
CA VAL A 682 42.28 8.48 12.58
C VAL A 682 43.81 8.44 12.62
N LEU A 683 44.43 8.72 11.46
CA LEU A 683 45.86 8.78 11.26
C LEU A 683 46.27 10.25 11.06
N ASN A 684 46.74 10.88 12.12
CA ASN A 684 47.29 12.23 12.06
C ASN A 684 48.79 12.18 11.66
N PRO A 685 49.30 13.21 10.98
CA PRO A 685 50.72 13.31 10.61
C PRO A 685 51.65 13.14 11.82
N GLY A 686 52.51 12.11 11.79
CA GLY A 686 53.51 11.87 12.82
C GLY A 686 52.97 11.36 14.17
N GLU A 687 51.67 11.09 14.30
CA GLU A 687 51.07 10.57 15.54
C GLU A 687 50.68 9.10 15.41
N ALA A 688 50.66 8.38 16.53
CA ALA A 688 50.13 7.03 16.58
C ALA A 688 48.60 7.00 16.34
N PRO A 689 48.05 5.94 15.71
CA PRO A 689 46.64 5.82 15.38
C PRO A 689 45.69 6.00 16.58
N ARG A 690 44.58 6.70 16.33
CA ARG A 690 43.50 6.89 17.31
C ARG A 690 42.23 6.19 16.86
N LEU A 691 41.50 5.59 17.80
CA LEU A 691 40.20 4.98 17.54
C LEU A 691 39.09 5.91 18.01
N ARG A 692 38.22 6.28 17.06
CA ARG A 692 36.97 6.98 17.34
C ARG A 692 35.79 6.05 17.09
N HIS A 693 34.99 5.80 18.12
CA HIS A 693 33.89 4.83 18.03
C HIS A 693 32.78 5.09 19.05
N ALA A 694 31.57 4.63 18.75
CA ALA A 694 30.48 4.57 19.71
C ALA A 694 30.70 3.41 20.69
N SER A 695 31.03 3.70 21.94
CA SER A 695 31.42 2.69 22.92
C SER A 695 30.24 2.27 23.81
N SER A 696 29.87 0.99 23.74
CA SER A 696 28.87 0.40 24.63
C SER A 696 29.28 0.37 26.10
N GLN A 697 30.60 0.38 26.37
CA GLN A 697 31.17 0.42 27.72
C GLN A 697 31.19 1.83 28.29
N LYS A 698 31.58 2.83 27.48
CA LYS A 698 31.61 4.24 27.89
C LYS A 698 30.26 4.95 27.73
N LYS A 699 29.27 4.26 27.14
CA LYS A 699 27.90 4.73 26.87
C LYS A 699 27.82 5.98 25.98
N ARG A 700 28.84 6.23 25.16
CA ARG A 700 28.91 7.38 24.24
C ARG A 700 29.97 7.17 23.14
N VAL A 701 29.95 8.03 22.13
CA VAL A 701 31.05 8.18 21.17
C VAL A 701 32.28 8.74 21.88
N VAL A 702 33.39 8.04 21.78
CA VAL A 702 34.67 8.39 22.39
C VAL A 702 35.80 8.32 21.37
N ASP A 703 36.88 9.00 21.71
CA ASP A 703 38.13 9.02 20.96
C ASP A 703 39.26 8.66 21.94
N GLN A 704 40.05 7.63 21.61
CA GLN A 704 41.09 7.11 22.50
C GLN A 704 42.25 6.49 21.70
N PRO A 705 43.44 6.31 22.29
CA PRO A 705 44.56 5.65 21.62
C PRO A 705 44.19 4.25 21.13
N PHE A 706 44.50 3.92 19.88
CA PHE A 706 44.05 2.67 19.27
C PHE A 706 44.71 1.45 19.93
N ALA A 707 46.00 1.54 20.24
CA ALA A 707 46.73 0.49 20.94
C ALA A 707 46.13 0.18 22.33
N GLU A 708 45.72 1.19 23.10
CA GLU A 708 45.09 0.99 24.41
C GLU A 708 43.75 0.26 24.28
N TYR A 709 42.95 0.60 23.26
CA TYR A 709 41.72 -0.12 22.99
C TYR A 709 41.99 -1.59 22.67
N LEU A 710 42.96 -1.89 21.80
CA LEU A 710 43.33 -3.27 21.48
C LEU A 710 43.79 -4.05 22.72
N VAL A 711 44.60 -3.45 23.59
CA VAL A 711 45.00 -4.05 24.87
C VAL A 711 43.78 -4.39 25.73
N SER A 712 42.76 -3.51 25.81
CA SER A 712 41.51 -3.79 26.54
C SER A 712 40.70 -4.97 25.96
N ARG A 713 41.04 -5.41 24.74
CA ARG A 713 40.42 -6.51 24.00
C ARG A 713 41.30 -7.75 23.87
N LYS A 714 42.46 -7.80 24.55
CA LYS A 714 43.33 -8.99 24.55
C LYS A 714 42.53 -10.26 24.84
N GLY A 715 42.67 -11.26 23.96
CA GLY A 715 41.96 -12.54 24.06
C GLY A 715 40.47 -12.50 23.71
N LYS A 716 39.90 -11.37 23.29
CA LYS A 716 38.46 -11.24 22.95
C LYS A 716 38.18 -11.20 21.46
N LEU A 717 39.16 -10.89 20.61
CA LEU A 717 39.03 -10.85 19.14
C LEU A 717 40.24 -11.49 18.45
N PRO A 718 40.10 -12.11 17.27
CA PRO A 718 41.21 -12.69 16.51
C PRO A 718 42.15 -11.64 15.91
N GLY A 719 41.59 -10.50 15.47
CA GLY A 719 42.32 -9.39 14.87
C GLY A 719 41.37 -8.35 14.27
N ILE A 720 41.88 -7.48 13.40
CA ILE A 720 41.12 -6.36 12.83
C ILE A 720 41.17 -6.37 11.30
N THR A 721 40.09 -5.95 10.66
CA THR A 721 40.10 -5.62 9.23
C THR A 721 40.09 -4.11 9.10
N LEU A 722 41.11 -3.55 8.45
CA LEU A 722 41.13 -2.15 8.07
C LEU A 722 40.49 -2.00 6.68
N PHE A 723 39.75 -0.91 6.47
CA PHE A 723 39.14 -0.60 5.18
C PHE A 723 39.20 0.90 4.89
N GLU A 724 39.27 1.23 3.61
CA GLU A 724 39.20 2.61 3.13
C GLU A 724 37.77 2.95 2.71
N PHE A 725 37.38 4.22 2.87
CA PHE A 725 36.10 4.73 2.38
C PHE A 725 36.26 5.22 0.94
N ILE A 726 35.24 5.00 0.11
CA ILE A 726 35.23 5.33 -1.30
C ILE A 726 34.08 6.30 -1.58
N ALA A 727 34.34 7.30 -2.40
CA ALA A 727 33.29 8.13 -3.01
C ALA A 727 32.90 7.51 -4.37
N PRO A 728 31.72 6.90 -4.49
CA PRO A 728 31.28 6.25 -5.72
C PRO A 728 30.92 7.22 -6.85
#